data_AF-A0A6I2W922-F1
#
_entry.id   AF-A0A6I2W922-F1
#
_cell.length_a   1.000
_cell.length_b   1.000
_cell.length_c   1.000
_cell.angle_alpha   90.00
_cell.angle_beta   90.00
_cell.angle_gamma   90.00
#
_symmetry.space_group_name_H-M   'P 1'
#
loop_
_entity.id
_entity.type
_entity.pdbx_description
1 polymer ?
#
loop_
_entity_poly.entity_id
_entity_poly.type
_entity_poly.pdbx_seq_one_letter_code
_entity_poly.pdbx_strand_id
1 'polypeptide(L)'
;AIDGPSGAGKSSTSKAIAVRAGWSYLDTGALYRAVTWLALEKNINDAQTLTKYLSDTSIVFRTNPNAPEVICGGVDITNAIRDPRITERVSEFSAMGEVRKILLELQRKIIETAKVGIVVEGRDIGTVVAPDAELKIYLHADISARALRRERELIESNMVKKVGSTDDVAAALESRDLVDSTRKISPLMQSSEAIEIDSTNLNLDETVQQVWKLLQNRNLLGLPVIAVIGRPNVGKSTLINRFIGSREAIIEDNPGVTRDRVSYEAEWNGRRFVITDTGGWEATPEGIAVKITAAAEDAIAQSDMVIFVVDGQVGAVDEDDALVTVLRKSKKKIMLVANKIDNEKDEAYAYGLWNLGLGEPHFVSALHGRGSGDLLDILVSQLPEVGQSQIDDGYRRVAIVGRPNVGKSSLLNALAGSQRALVDDAEGTTRDPIDELIELGDRTWRFIDTAGLRRRAHQASGTDYYAMLRTERAIDNAEIVVMMIDASVQITEQDLRIITMVEQSGKALVIGMNKWDLVDEDRRVVLDKEIDRNFDQVEWAERVNLAAKTGWHKDRLPIALERALESWEKRIPTAKLNAFLGTMVGSTPPPVRGGKQPKILFATQAGIQPPKFVIFATDFLEASYRRFIERKLREEFGFPGTPVQVAVRVRDRE
;
A
#
# COMPACT_ATOMS: atom_id res chain seq x y z
N ALA A 1 1.93 -18.98 0.99
CA ALA A 1 1.42 -20.31 1.38
C ALA A 1 2.52 -21.36 1.24
N ILE A 2 2.78 -22.17 2.28
CA ILE A 2 3.78 -23.24 2.26
C ILE A 2 3.11 -24.57 2.65
N ASP A 3 3.03 -25.49 1.69
CA ASP A 3 2.51 -26.84 1.82
C ASP A 3 3.62 -27.89 1.75
N GLY A 4 3.28 -29.15 2.04
CA GLY A 4 4.19 -30.29 1.96
C GLY A 4 3.88 -31.37 2.99
N PRO A 5 4.58 -32.52 2.95
CA PRO A 5 4.43 -33.58 3.94
C PRO A 5 5.09 -33.21 5.27
N SER A 6 4.85 -34.01 6.31
CA SER A 6 5.49 -33.76 7.61
C SER A 6 6.98 -34.09 7.58
N GLY A 7 7.80 -33.29 8.26
CA GLY A 7 9.26 -33.44 8.28
C GLY A 7 9.97 -32.80 7.08
N ALA A 8 9.23 -32.21 6.13
CA ALA A 8 9.79 -31.48 4.99
C ALA A 8 10.39 -30.10 5.34
N GLY A 9 10.45 -29.72 6.62
CA GLY A 9 11.01 -28.42 7.04
C GLY A 9 10.08 -27.21 6.90
N LYS A 10 8.77 -27.42 6.70
CA LYS A 10 7.79 -26.33 6.53
C LYS A 10 7.82 -25.31 7.67
N SER A 11 7.79 -25.77 8.92
CA SER A 11 7.64 -24.88 10.08
C SER A 11 8.88 -24.04 10.30
N SER A 12 10.06 -24.64 10.15
CA SER A 12 11.34 -23.94 10.25
C SER A 12 11.49 -22.91 9.13
N THR A 13 11.22 -23.30 7.88
CA THR A 13 11.34 -22.41 6.72
C THR A 13 10.34 -21.25 6.81
N SER A 14 9.08 -21.54 7.16
CA SER A 14 8.02 -20.54 7.26
C SER A 14 8.31 -19.49 8.34
N LYS A 15 8.79 -19.92 9.52
CA LYS A 15 9.20 -19.01 10.59
C LYS A 15 10.40 -18.16 10.17
N ALA A 16 11.42 -18.77 9.58
CA ALA A 16 12.61 -18.04 9.16
C ALA A 16 12.30 -16.95 8.12
N ILE A 17 11.44 -17.25 7.14
CA ILE A 17 10.95 -16.26 6.16
C ILE A 17 10.15 -15.16 6.87
N ALA A 18 9.21 -15.54 7.74
CA ALA A 18 8.37 -14.57 8.44
C ALA A 18 9.20 -13.63 9.33
N VAL A 19 10.20 -14.16 10.05
CA VAL A 19 11.14 -13.35 10.84
C VAL A 19 11.93 -12.40 9.93
N ARG A 20 12.53 -12.90 8.85
CA ARG A 20 13.36 -12.09 7.94
C ARG A 20 12.57 -10.98 7.25
N ALA A 21 11.32 -11.26 6.87
CA ALA A 21 10.44 -10.31 6.20
C ALA A 21 9.68 -9.37 7.16
N GLY A 22 9.72 -9.62 8.48
CA GLY A 22 8.87 -8.92 9.44
C GLY A 22 7.37 -9.23 9.29
N TRP A 23 7.05 -10.41 8.75
CA TRP A 23 5.68 -10.85 8.48
C TRP A 23 5.07 -11.62 9.64
N SER A 24 3.75 -11.72 9.64
CA SER A 24 3.01 -12.64 10.52
C SER A 24 3.29 -14.09 10.13
N TYR A 25 3.09 -15.00 11.06
CA TYR A 25 3.21 -16.44 10.83
C TYR A 25 1.96 -17.17 11.34
N LEU A 26 1.54 -18.21 10.62
CA LEU A 26 0.43 -19.08 11.01
C LEU A 26 0.77 -20.55 10.76
N ASP A 27 0.81 -21.34 11.84
CA ASP A 27 0.80 -22.81 11.80
C ASP A 27 -0.64 -23.31 11.85
N THR A 28 -1.21 -23.66 10.69
CA THR A 28 -2.58 -24.19 10.65
C THR A 28 -2.72 -25.53 11.38
N GLY A 29 -1.66 -26.34 11.41
CA GLY A 29 -1.61 -27.60 12.14
C GLY A 29 -1.76 -27.42 13.64
N ALA A 30 -1.27 -26.31 14.19
CA ALA A 30 -1.45 -25.98 15.61
C ALA A 30 -2.92 -25.77 15.98
N LEU A 31 -3.73 -25.20 15.09
CA LEU A 31 -5.16 -25.03 15.29
C LEU A 31 -5.90 -26.38 15.32
N TYR A 32 -5.58 -27.29 14.40
CA TYR A 32 -6.15 -28.64 14.43
C TYR A 32 -5.72 -29.41 15.69
N ARG A 33 -4.48 -29.24 16.15
CA ARG A 33 -4.01 -29.83 17.43
C ARG A 33 -4.70 -29.19 18.65
N ALA A 34 -5.03 -27.91 18.61
CA ALA A 34 -5.81 -27.25 19.66
C ALA A 34 -7.23 -27.81 19.77
N VAL A 35 -7.89 -28.05 18.63
CA VAL A 35 -9.20 -28.70 18.61
C VAL A 35 -9.11 -30.14 19.13
N THR A 36 -8.07 -30.88 18.71
CA THR A 36 -7.83 -32.24 19.19
C THR A 36 -7.60 -32.26 20.70
N TRP A 37 -6.81 -31.32 21.24
CA TRP A 37 -6.60 -31.15 22.67
C TRP A 37 -7.94 -30.93 23.39
N LEU A 38 -8.75 -29.99 22.90
CA LEU A 38 -10.06 -29.70 23.50
C LEU A 38 -10.98 -30.94 23.49
N ALA A 39 -11.00 -31.68 22.38
CA ALA A 39 -11.77 -32.91 22.27
C ALA A 39 -11.35 -33.96 23.29
N LEU A 40 -10.04 -34.15 23.51
CA LEU A 40 -9.52 -35.09 24.50
C LEU A 40 -9.80 -34.65 25.93
N GLU A 41 -9.58 -33.38 26.27
CA GLU A 41 -9.83 -32.83 27.61
C GLU A 41 -11.31 -32.90 27.99
N LYS A 42 -12.22 -32.81 27.01
CA LYS A 42 -13.67 -32.90 27.21
C LYS A 42 -14.24 -34.29 26.92
N ASN A 43 -13.40 -35.25 26.54
CA ASN A 43 -13.78 -36.61 26.16
C ASN A 43 -14.87 -36.65 25.06
N ILE A 44 -14.74 -35.79 24.05
CA ILE A 44 -15.66 -35.65 22.91
C ILE A 44 -15.09 -36.42 21.72
N ASN A 45 -15.92 -37.24 21.07
CA ASN A 45 -15.53 -38.02 19.89
C ASN A 45 -16.43 -37.79 18.66
N ASP A 46 -17.48 -36.98 18.77
CA ASP A 46 -18.39 -36.66 17.67
C ASP A 46 -18.31 -35.18 17.23
N ALA A 47 -18.51 -34.94 15.93
CA ALA A 47 -18.36 -33.62 15.33
C ALA A 47 -19.41 -32.59 15.81
N GLN A 48 -20.64 -33.02 16.09
CA GLN A 48 -21.73 -32.13 16.51
C GLN A 48 -21.49 -31.54 17.90
N THR A 49 -21.07 -32.37 18.85
CA THR A 49 -20.74 -31.91 20.20
C THR A 49 -19.48 -31.04 20.16
N LEU A 50 -18.46 -31.43 19.40
CA LEU A 50 -17.21 -30.67 19.31
C LEU A 50 -17.41 -29.28 18.71
N THR A 51 -18.21 -29.16 17.64
CA THR A 51 -18.52 -27.88 17.00
C THR A 51 -19.28 -26.92 17.91
N LYS A 52 -20.22 -27.43 18.73
CA LYS A 52 -20.90 -26.64 19.75
C LYS A 52 -19.93 -26.11 20.82
N TYR A 53 -18.98 -26.93 21.27
CA TYR A 53 -17.97 -26.46 22.21
C TYR A 53 -17.03 -25.42 21.58
N LEU A 54 -16.70 -25.55 20.29
CA LEU A 54 -15.88 -24.58 19.55
C LEU A 54 -16.59 -23.24 19.34
N SER A 55 -17.92 -23.20 19.23
CA SER A 55 -18.64 -21.93 19.18
C SER A 55 -18.60 -21.18 20.52
N ASP A 56 -18.56 -21.92 21.64
CA ASP A 56 -18.56 -21.35 22.99
C ASP A 56 -17.14 -21.11 23.54
N THR A 57 -16.11 -21.67 22.88
CA THR A 57 -14.71 -21.63 23.34
C THR A 57 -13.83 -20.93 22.31
N SER A 58 -13.24 -19.79 22.68
CA SER A 58 -12.34 -19.06 21.78
C SER A 58 -10.99 -19.78 21.60
N ILE A 59 -10.62 -20.08 20.36
CA ILE A 59 -9.25 -20.44 19.97
C ILE A 59 -8.57 -19.20 19.38
N VAL A 60 -7.43 -18.81 19.93
CA VAL A 60 -6.63 -17.67 19.48
C VAL A 60 -5.22 -18.15 19.16
N PHE A 61 -4.74 -17.82 17.96
CA PHE A 61 -3.35 -18.01 17.55
C PHE A 61 -2.65 -16.66 17.50
N ARG A 62 -1.57 -16.46 18.27
CA ARG A 62 -0.74 -15.26 18.18
C ARG A 62 0.31 -15.45 17.09
N THR A 63 0.30 -14.55 16.10
CA THR A 63 1.03 -14.69 14.84
C THR A 63 2.51 -14.27 14.89
N ASN A 64 3.05 -13.97 16.08
CA ASN A 64 4.46 -13.58 16.21
C ASN A 64 5.36 -14.76 15.81
N PRO A 65 6.18 -14.64 14.74
CA PRO A 65 6.99 -15.76 14.27
C PRO A 65 8.10 -16.17 15.26
N ASN A 66 8.53 -15.27 16.14
CA ASN A 66 9.55 -15.56 17.15
C ASN A 66 8.98 -16.35 18.34
N ALA A 67 7.70 -16.18 18.63
CA ALA A 67 7.03 -16.81 19.77
C ALA A 67 5.53 -17.00 19.44
N PRO A 68 5.18 -17.96 18.57
CA PRO A 68 3.79 -18.24 18.27
C PRO A 68 3.12 -18.92 19.47
N GLU A 69 1.96 -18.41 19.86
CA GLU A 69 1.20 -18.92 21.01
C GLU A 69 -0.18 -19.39 20.55
N VAL A 70 -0.68 -20.44 21.21
CA VAL A 70 -2.03 -20.97 20.99
C VAL A 70 -2.78 -20.97 22.31
N ILE A 71 -3.89 -20.22 22.34
CA ILE A 71 -4.73 -20.06 23.51
C ILE A 71 -6.09 -20.67 23.20
N CYS A 72 -6.60 -21.55 24.07
CA CYS A 72 -7.93 -22.15 23.95
C CYS A 72 -8.70 -21.91 25.24
N GLY A 73 -9.86 -21.25 25.16
CA GLY A 73 -10.68 -20.93 26.33
C GLY A 73 -9.96 -20.08 27.39
N GLY A 74 -9.03 -19.22 26.96
CA GLY A 74 -8.21 -18.38 27.85
C GLY A 74 -6.98 -19.08 28.44
N VAL A 75 -6.75 -20.36 28.15
CA VAL A 75 -5.57 -21.12 28.62
C VAL A 75 -4.53 -21.20 27.51
N ASP A 76 -3.27 -20.87 27.83
CA ASP A 76 -2.14 -21.11 26.93
C ASP A 76 -1.86 -22.62 26.84
N ILE A 77 -2.08 -23.18 25.65
CA ILE A 77 -1.91 -24.59 25.34
C ILE A 77 -0.74 -24.84 24.38
N THR A 78 0.11 -23.84 24.13
CA THR A 78 1.19 -23.88 23.15
C THR A 78 2.11 -25.11 23.28
N ASN A 79 2.41 -25.50 24.52
CA ASN A 79 3.19 -26.70 24.80
C ASN A 79 2.31 -27.96 24.86
N ALA A 80 1.10 -27.85 25.41
CA ALA A 80 0.18 -28.97 25.55
C ALA A 80 -0.16 -29.59 24.19
N ILE A 81 -0.39 -28.78 23.14
CA ILE A 81 -0.70 -29.26 21.78
C ILE A 81 0.41 -30.08 21.11
N ARG A 82 1.60 -30.18 21.73
CA ARG A 82 2.73 -30.97 21.22
C ARG A 82 2.82 -32.36 21.86
N ASP A 83 1.94 -32.69 22.80
CA ASP A 83 1.87 -34.01 23.44
C ASP A 83 1.67 -35.12 22.38
N PRO A 84 2.39 -36.25 22.47
CA PRO A 84 2.24 -37.38 21.55
C PRO A 84 0.79 -37.85 21.39
N ARG A 85 -0.01 -37.85 22.46
CA ARG A 85 -1.42 -38.28 22.45
C ARG A 85 -2.29 -37.44 21.51
N ILE A 86 -1.94 -36.17 21.33
CA ILE A 86 -2.64 -35.25 20.41
C ILE A 86 -2.18 -35.50 18.98
N THR A 87 -0.87 -35.69 18.78
CA THR A 87 -0.29 -35.95 17.46
C THR A 87 -0.84 -37.24 16.84
N GLU A 88 -1.12 -38.26 17.65
CA GLU A 88 -1.69 -39.53 17.20
C GLU A 88 -3.16 -39.42 16.75
N ARG A 89 -3.93 -38.47 17.30
CA ARG A 89 -5.37 -38.32 17.01
C ARG A 89 -5.74 -37.15 16.12
N VAL A 90 -4.80 -36.24 15.80
CA VAL A 90 -5.12 -35.03 15.00
C VAL A 90 -5.70 -35.33 13.61
N SER A 91 -5.30 -36.44 12.97
CA SER A 91 -5.83 -36.84 11.67
C SER A 91 -7.31 -37.24 11.74
N GLU A 92 -7.77 -37.82 12.84
CA GLU A 92 -9.18 -38.19 13.09
C GLU A 92 -10.07 -36.94 13.11
N PHE A 93 -9.70 -35.94 13.91
CA PHE A 93 -10.48 -34.72 14.09
C PHE A 93 -10.35 -33.75 12.90
N SER A 94 -9.18 -33.68 12.25
CA SER A 94 -8.99 -32.82 11.07
C SER A 94 -9.73 -33.31 9.82
N ALA A 95 -10.15 -34.57 9.80
CA ALA A 95 -10.99 -35.14 8.74
C ALA A 95 -12.49 -34.81 8.90
N MET A 96 -12.90 -34.26 10.05
CA MET A 96 -14.29 -33.86 10.30
C MET A 96 -14.61 -32.57 9.53
N GLY A 97 -15.57 -32.63 8.60
CA GLY A 97 -15.91 -31.51 7.71
C GLY A 97 -16.40 -30.27 8.44
N GLU A 98 -17.18 -30.46 9.51
CA GLU A 98 -17.75 -29.38 10.31
C GLU A 98 -16.66 -28.65 11.13
N VAL A 99 -15.73 -29.39 11.73
CA VAL A 99 -14.56 -28.81 12.42
C VAL A 99 -13.70 -28.03 11.44
N ARG A 100 -13.46 -28.59 10.26
CA ARG A 100 -12.67 -27.94 9.21
C ARG A 100 -13.30 -26.63 8.76
N LYS A 101 -14.63 -26.56 8.63
CA LYS A 101 -15.33 -25.32 8.28
C LYS A 101 -15.06 -24.20 9.29
N ILE A 102 -15.17 -24.49 10.59
CA ILE A 102 -14.90 -23.50 11.66
C ILE A 102 -13.44 -23.04 11.63
N LEU A 103 -12.50 -23.99 11.51
CA LEU A 103 -11.07 -23.65 11.49
C LEU A 103 -10.68 -22.88 10.22
N LEU A 104 -11.31 -23.16 9.08
CA LEU A 104 -11.07 -22.43 7.84
C LEU A 104 -11.46 -20.96 7.98
N GLU A 105 -12.61 -20.67 8.61
CA GLU A 105 -13.04 -19.29 8.92
C GLU A 105 -12.02 -18.58 9.82
N LEU A 106 -11.53 -19.25 10.87
CA LEU A 106 -10.50 -18.71 11.76
C LEU A 106 -9.16 -18.47 11.03
N GLN A 107 -8.73 -19.42 10.21
CA GLN A 107 -7.48 -19.33 9.46
C GLN A 107 -7.51 -18.16 8.48
N ARG A 108 -8.59 -18.02 7.70
CA ARG A 108 -8.75 -16.90 6.76
C ARG A 108 -8.80 -15.56 7.47
N LYS A 109 -9.50 -15.47 8.59
CA LYS A 109 -9.50 -14.27 9.42
C LYS A 109 -8.09 -13.88 9.91
N ILE A 110 -7.27 -14.85 10.33
CA ILE A 110 -5.89 -14.58 10.73
C ILE A 110 -5.05 -14.08 9.54
N ILE A 111 -5.30 -14.60 8.34
CA ILE A 111 -4.61 -14.20 7.11
C ILE A 111 -4.99 -12.77 6.72
N GLU A 112 -6.29 -12.47 6.69
CA GLU A 112 -6.85 -11.16 6.32
C GLU A 112 -6.38 -10.05 7.26
N THR A 113 -6.26 -10.34 8.56
CA THR A 113 -5.83 -9.35 9.56
C THR A 113 -4.32 -9.07 9.60
N ALA A 114 -3.52 -9.72 8.75
CA ALA A 114 -2.07 -9.49 8.69
C ALA A 114 -1.74 -8.15 8.00
N LYS A 115 -1.09 -7.23 8.72
CA LYS A 115 -0.89 -5.84 8.26
C LYS A 115 0.13 -5.62 7.14
N VAL A 116 1.14 -6.47 7.04
CA VAL A 116 2.28 -6.30 6.11
C VAL A 116 2.39 -7.50 5.18
N GLY A 117 2.38 -8.70 5.76
CA GLY A 117 2.40 -9.96 5.04
C GLY A 117 2.27 -11.11 6.03
N ILE A 118 1.99 -12.31 5.54
CA ILE A 118 1.87 -13.51 6.37
C ILE A 118 2.41 -14.76 5.66
N VAL A 119 3.16 -15.57 6.41
CA VAL A 119 3.54 -16.91 5.98
C VAL A 119 2.64 -17.93 6.67
N VAL A 120 1.82 -18.60 5.88
CA VAL A 120 0.90 -19.64 6.35
C VAL A 120 1.42 -21.00 5.93
N GLU A 121 1.54 -21.91 6.89
CA GLU A 121 1.97 -23.29 6.64
C GLU A 121 0.90 -24.33 6.94
N GLY A 122 0.96 -25.45 6.20
CA GLY A 122 0.05 -26.56 6.39
C GLY A 122 0.19 -27.65 5.33
N ARG A 123 -0.95 -28.26 4.99
CA ARG A 123 -1.05 -29.39 4.07
C ARG A 123 -1.90 -29.10 2.82
N ASP A 124 -2.78 -28.12 2.91
CA ASP A 124 -3.75 -27.72 1.88
C ASP A 124 -3.95 -26.19 1.88
N ILE A 125 -2.88 -25.44 2.15
CA ILE A 125 -2.92 -24.00 2.24
C ILE A 125 -3.18 -23.41 0.85
N GLY A 126 -2.35 -23.70 -0.13
CA GLY A 126 -2.44 -23.15 -1.49
C GLY A 126 -3.65 -23.65 -2.29
N THR A 127 -4.35 -24.68 -1.81
CA THR A 127 -5.55 -25.26 -2.45
C THR A 127 -6.85 -24.87 -1.76
N VAL A 128 -6.88 -24.78 -0.43
CA VAL A 128 -8.12 -24.59 0.34
C VAL A 128 -8.09 -23.36 1.23
N VAL A 129 -7.03 -23.20 2.03
CA VAL A 129 -6.98 -22.13 3.05
C VAL A 129 -6.78 -20.76 2.41
N ALA A 130 -5.77 -20.64 1.56
CA ALA A 130 -5.36 -19.43 0.85
C ALA A 130 -5.14 -19.75 -0.65
N PRO A 131 -6.21 -20.05 -1.41
CA PRO A 131 -6.11 -20.32 -2.84
C PRO A 131 -5.64 -19.09 -3.64
N ASP A 132 -5.78 -17.88 -3.12
CA ASP A 132 -5.34 -16.66 -3.82
C ASP A 132 -3.96 -16.16 -3.32
N ALA A 133 -3.21 -17.02 -2.61
CA ALA A 133 -1.88 -16.65 -2.13
C ALA A 133 -0.93 -16.31 -3.29
N GLU A 134 -0.32 -15.12 -3.22
CA GLU A 134 0.59 -14.58 -4.24
C GLU A 134 1.84 -15.45 -4.49
N LEU A 135 2.23 -16.24 -3.49
CA LEU A 135 3.23 -17.29 -3.61
C LEU A 135 2.78 -18.57 -2.92
N LYS A 136 2.68 -19.65 -3.69
CA LYS A 136 2.38 -21.00 -3.24
C LYS A 136 3.62 -21.88 -3.41
N ILE A 137 4.06 -22.50 -2.34
CA ILE A 137 5.23 -23.38 -2.33
C ILE A 137 4.81 -24.74 -1.82
N TYR A 138 5.32 -25.78 -2.47
CA TYR A 138 5.24 -27.15 -1.98
C TYR A 138 6.65 -27.62 -1.62
N LEU A 139 6.93 -27.78 -0.32
CA LEU A 139 8.20 -28.30 0.16
C LEU A 139 8.19 -29.82 0.12
N HIS A 140 9.07 -30.38 -0.71
CA HIS A 140 9.29 -31.82 -0.83
C HIS A 140 10.52 -32.25 -0.03
N ALA A 141 10.52 -33.49 0.47
CA ALA A 141 11.71 -34.18 0.95
C ALA A 141 11.50 -35.69 0.98
N ASP A 142 12.54 -36.45 0.62
CA ASP A 142 12.54 -37.90 0.71
C ASP A 142 12.29 -38.40 2.14
N ILE A 143 11.64 -39.56 2.26
CA ILE A 143 11.22 -40.14 3.54
C ILE A 143 12.40 -40.33 4.52
N SER A 144 13.58 -40.70 4.01
CA SER A 144 14.80 -40.87 4.80
C SER A 144 15.28 -39.56 5.41
N ALA A 145 15.31 -38.47 4.63
CA ALA A 145 15.67 -37.14 5.11
C ALA A 145 14.65 -36.64 6.15
N ARG A 146 13.35 -36.87 5.94
CA ARG A 146 12.29 -36.49 6.88
C ARG A 146 12.36 -37.27 8.18
N ALA A 147 12.66 -38.57 8.13
CA ALA A 147 12.81 -39.42 9.32
C ALA A 147 14.01 -38.97 10.17
N LEU A 148 15.16 -38.71 9.55
CA LEU A 148 16.36 -38.22 10.24
C LEU A 148 16.14 -36.85 10.92
N ARG A 149 15.45 -35.92 10.24
CA ARG A 149 15.10 -34.62 10.83
C ARG A 149 14.18 -34.80 12.04
N ARG A 150 13.17 -35.67 11.91
CA ARG A 150 12.20 -35.92 12.98
C ARG A 150 12.82 -36.60 14.20
N GLU A 151 13.75 -37.53 13.97
CA GLU A 151 14.54 -38.15 15.04
C GLU A 151 15.33 -37.11 15.83
N ARG A 152 16.03 -36.19 15.15
CA ARG A 152 16.76 -35.09 15.82
C ARG A 152 15.85 -34.18 16.64
N GLU A 153 14.70 -33.77 16.10
CA GLU A 153 13.71 -32.96 16.84
C GLU A 153 13.23 -33.64 18.15
N LEU A 154 13.03 -34.97 18.11
CA LEU A 154 12.60 -35.74 19.28
C LEU A 154 13.69 -35.84 20.34
N ILE A 155 14.95 -35.94 19.92
CA ILE A 155 16.12 -35.94 20.82
C ILE A 155 16.31 -34.57 21.48
N GLU A 156 16.26 -33.49 20.69
CA GLU A 156 16.48 -32.12 21.17
C GLU A 156 15.36 -31.62 22.11
N SER A 157 14.14 -32.10 21.93
CA SER A 157 12.99 -31.68 22.76
C SER A 157 12.89 -32.37 24.13
N ASN A 158 13.85 -33.26 24.49
CA ASN A 158 13.84 -34.07 25.73
C ASN A 158 12.54 -34.87 25.97
N MET A 159 11.70 -35.04 24.94
CA MET A 159 10.38 -35.65 25.09
C MET A 159 10.43 -37.19 25.15
N VAL A 160 11.54 -37.84 24.79
CA VAL A 160 11.63 -39.30 24.75
C VAL A 160 12.97 -39.80 25.31
N LYS A 161 12.95 -40.74 26.28
CA LYS A 161 14.14 -41.42 26.83
C LYS A 161 14.74 -42.48 25.88
N LYS A 162 14.04 -42.83 24.80
CA LYS A 162 14.43 -43.83 23.79
C LYS A 162 13.64 -43.58 22.50
N VAL A 163 14.25 -42.96 21.49
CA VAL A 163 13.65 -42.88 20.14
C VAL A 163 13.70 -44.29 19.53
N GLY A 164 12.67 -44.70 18.79
CA GLY A 164 12.72 -45.92 17.97
C GLY A 164 13.84 -45.84 16.91
N SER A 165 14.02 -46.90 16.12
CA SER A 165 14.96 -46.83 14.99
C SER A 165 14.49 -45.78 13.96
N THR A 166 15.40 -45.21 13.17
CA THR A 166 15.05 -44.26 12.10
C THR A 166 14.01 -44.87 11.12
N ASP A 167 14.03 -46.19 10.93
CA ASP A 167 13.07 -46.93 10.11
C ASP A 167 11.64 -46.92 10.71
N ASP A 168 11.50 -46.99 12.03
CA ASP A 168 10.20 -46.90 12.70
C ASP A 168 9.57 -45.50 12.52
N VAL A 169 10.41 -44.45 12.56
CA VAL A 169 10.00 -43.07 12.31
C VAL A 169 9.59 -42.88 10.85
N ALA A 170 10.32 -43.49 9.91
CA ALA A 170 9.99 -43.47 8.49
C ALA A 170 8.63 -44.13 8.20
N ALA A 171 8.40 -45.33 8.74
CA ALA A 171 7.14 -46.05 8.58
C ALA A 171 5.94 -45.28 9.15
N ALA A 172 6.10 -44.63 10.31
CA ALA A 172 5.06 -43.79 10.91
C ALA A 172 4.74 -42.54 10.07
N LEU A 173 5.75 -41.91 9.48
CA LEU A 173 5.58 -40.76 8.58
C LEU A 173 4.85 -41.17 7.29
N GLU A 174 5.26 -42.28 6.68
CA GLU A 174 4.69 -42.80 5.44
C GLU A 174 3.22 -43.21 5.61
N SER A 175 2.90 -43.95 6.69
CA SER A 175 1.53 -44.32 7.02
C SER A 175 0.63 -43.10 7.17
N ARG A 176 1.12 -42.05 7.84
CA ARG A 176 0.34 -40.82 8.03
C ARG A 176 0.15 -40.04 6.74
N ASP A 177 1.19 -39.93 5.90
CA ASP A 177 1.07 -39.25 4.62
C ASP A 177 0.11 -39.99 3.67
N LEU A 178 0.05 -41.33 3.73
CA LEU A 178 -0.94 -42.13 3.00
C LEU A 178 -2.37 -41.84 3.49
N VAL A 179 -2.60 -41.79 4.80
CA VAL A 179 -3.91 -41.42 5.37
C VAL A 179 -4.32 -40.00 4.99
N ASP A 180 -3.39 -39.05 5.08
CA ASP A 180 -3.67 -37.63 4.81
C ASP A 180 -3.87 -37.36 3.29
N SER A 181 -3.25 -38.13 2.40
CA SER A 181 -3.40 -37.99 0.93
C SER A 181 -4.62 -38.70 0.37
N THR A 182 -5.10 -39.77 1.01
CA THR A 182 -6.22 -40.59 0.49
C THR A 182 -7.59 -40.23 1.07
N ARG A 183 -7.66 -39.25 1.98
CA ARG A 183 -8.92 -38.83 2.61
C ARG A 183 -9.87 -38.14 1.64
N LYS A 184 -11.18 -38.39 1.81
CA LYS A 184 -12.25 -37.79 0.98
C LYS A 184 -12.36 -36.27 1.12
N ILE A 185 -12.02 -35.71 2.29
CA ILE A 185 -12.13 -34.28 2.59
C ILE A 185 -10.74 -33.68 2.71
N SER A 186 -10.42 -32.75 1.81
CA SER A 186 -9.18 -31.98 1.78
C SER A 186 -7.90 -32.82 1.85
N PRO A 187 -7.70 -33.77 0.92
CA PRO A 187 -6.48 -34.58 0.90
C PRO A 187 -5.23 -33.70 0.78
N LEU A 188 -4.09 -34.24 1.22
CA LEU A 188 -2.77 -33.67 0.94
C LEU A 188 -2.59 -33.60 -0.59
N MET A 189 -2.89 -32.43 -1.15
CA MET A 189 -2.80 -32.15 -2.58
C MET A 189 -1.98 -30.90 -2.81
N GLN A 190 -0.98 -31.02 -3.67
CA GLN A 190 -0.24 -29.90 -4.20
C GLN A 190 -1.17 -29.05 -5.08
N SER A 191 -1.17 -27.74 -4.86
CA SER A 191 -1.84 -26.80 -5.78
C SER A 191 -1.17 -26.86 -7.15
N SER A 192 -1.95 -26.83 -8.23
CA SER A 192 -1.42 -26.80 -9.61
C SER A 192 -0.51 -25.60 -9.88
N GLU A 193 -0.64 -24.55 -9.09
CA GLU A 193 0.17 -23.32 -9.17
C GLU A 193 1.33 -23.28 -8.16
N ALA A 194 1.50 -24.32 -7.34
CA ALA A 194 2.56 -24.36 -6.34
C ALA A 194 3.92 -24.64 -6.98
N ILE A 195 4.91 -23.83 -6.62
CA ILE A 195 6.31 -24.08 -6.96
C ILE A 195 6.85 -25.14 -6.01
N GLU A 196 7.31 -26.25 -6.56
CA GLU A 196 7.94 -27.31 -5.79
C GLU A 196 9.39 -26.96 -5.44
N ILE A 197 9.76 -27.14 -4.17
CA ILE A 197 11.13 -26.99 -3.68
C ILE A 197 11.52 -28.30 -3.02
N ASP A 198 12.46 -29.01 -3.63
CA ASP A 198 13.06 -30.22 -3.06
C ASP A 198 14.09 -29.83 -1.99
N SER A 199 13.73 -30.07 -0.73
CA SER A 199 14.57 -29.80 0.42
C SER A 199 15.41 -31.01 0.85
N THR A 200 15.39 -32.14 0.14
CA THR A 200 16.02 -33.41 0.58
C THR A 200 17.49 -33.23 1.02
N ASN A 201 18.27 -32.51 0.21
CA ASN A 201 19.69 -32.26 0.45
C ASN A 201 20.00 -30.82 0.87
N LEU A 202 18.97 -30.04 1.21
CA LEU A 202 19.12 -28.64 1.62
C LEU A 202 19.10 -28.52 3.14
N ASN A 203 19.94 -27.63 3.67
CA ASN A 203 19.80 -27.13 5.03
C ASN A 203 18.71 -26.04 5.09
N LEU A 204 18.43 -25.55 6.31
CA LEU A 204 17.38 -24.55 6.52
C LEU A 204 17.68 -23.24 5.78
N ASP A 205 18.91 -22.72 5.88
CA ASP A 205 19.29 -21.47 5.25
C ASP A 205 19.20 -21.55 3.73
N GLU A 206 19.67 -22.64 3.13
CA GLU A 206 19.56 -22.89 1.69
C GLU A 206 18.10 -22.95 1.24
N THR A 207 17.24 -23.62 2.00
CA THR A 207 15.80 -23.70 1.71
C THR A 207 15.16 -22.31 1.80
N VAL A 208 15.49 -21.54 2.83
CA VAL A 208 15.01 -20.16 3.02
C VAL A 208 15.48 -19.26 1.88
N GLN A 209 16.73 -19.36 1.42
CA GLN A 209 17.24 -18.55 0.31
C GLN A 209 16.52 -18.87 -1.01
N GLN A 210 16.16 -20.13 -1.27
CA GLN A 210 15.37 -20.46 -2.46
C GLN A 210 14.00 -19.78 -2.43
N VAL A 211 13.31 -19.85 -1.28
CA VAL A 211 12.02 -19.16 -1.13
C VAL A 211 12.18 -17.64 -1.23
N TRP A 212 13.23 -17.09 -0.61
CA TRP A 212 13.52 -15.67 -0.64
C TRP A 212 13.71 -15.14 -2.06
N LYS A 213 14.45 -15.89 -2.89
CA LYS A 213 14.65 -15.55 -4.31
C LYS A 213 13.32 -15.53 -5.09
N LEU A 214 12.39 -16.43 -4.77
CA LEU A 214 11.06 -16.42 -5.38
C LEU A 214 10.25 -15.19 -4.98
N LEU A 215 10.31 -14.80 -3.70
CA LEU A 215 9.67 -13.57 -3.21
C LEU A 215 10.23 -12.32 -3.89
N GLN A 216 11.56 -12.24 -4.04
CA GLN A 216 12.23 -11.16 -4.75
C GLN A 216 11.85 -11.11 -6.23
N ASN A 217 11.92 -12.26 -6.93
CA ASN A 217 11.59 -12.34 -8.36
C ASN A 217 10.14 -11.95 -8.67
N ARG A 218 9.22 -12.17 -7.72
CA ARG A 218 7.81 -11.78 -7.84
C ARG A 218 7.52 -10.38 -7.29
N ASN A 219 8.53 -9.65 -6.82
CA ASN A 219 8.36 -8.34 -6.18
C ASN A 219 7.36 -8.34 -5.00
N LEU A 220 7.29 -9.43 -4.24
CA LEU A 220 6.36 -9.58 -3.10
C LEU A 220 6.92 -9.02 -1.79
N LEU A 221 8.08 -8.38 -1.83
CA LEU A 221 8.73 -7.77 -0.67
C LEU A 221 8.56 -6.26 -0.75
N GLY A 222 7.99 -5.65 0.28
CA GLY A 222 7.88 -4.20 0.39
C GLY A 222 9.26 -3.53 0.31
N LEU A 223 9.35 -2.42 -0.41
CA LEU A 223 10.53 -1.58 -0.47
C LEU A 223 10.66 -0.74 0.82
N PRO A 224 11.88 -0.54 1.35
CA PRO A 224 12.14 0.41 2.42
C PRO A 224 11.66 1.81 2.06
N VAL A 225 10.92 2.46 2.96
CA VAL A 225 10.43 3.82 2.77
C VAL A 225 11.26 4.80 3.59
N ILE A 226 11.74 5.86 2.96
CA ILE A 226 12.52 6.93 3.57
C ILE A 226 11.75 8.23 3.49
N ALA A 227 11.45 8.84 4.64
CA ALA A 227 10.90 10.19 4.66
C ALA A 227 12.03 11.22 4.69
N VAL A 228 12.01 12.18 3.77
CA VAL A 228 12.92 13.33 3.78
C VAL A 228 12.19 14.54 4.36
N ILE A 229 12.67 15.01 5.51
CA ILE A 229 12.02 16.03 6.32
C ILE A 229 13.01 17.13 6.65
N GLY A 230 12.54 18.36 6.78
CA GLY A 230 13.39 19.51 7.05
C GLY A 230 12.72 20.81 6.67
N ARG A 231 13.30 21.93 7.10
CA ARG A 231 12.75 23.25 6.84
C ARG A 231 12.76 23.61 5.33
N PRO A 232 11.96 24.57 4.84
CA PRO A 232 12.05 25.07 3.48
C PRO A 232 13.46 25.55 3.19
N ASN A 233 13.86 25.48 1.92
CA ASN A 233 15.13 26.01 1.43
C ASN A 233 16.41 25.38 2.01
N VAL A 234 16.31 24.34 2.86
CA VAL A 234 17.47 23.53 3.28
C VAL A 234 18.00 22.61 2.17
N GLY A 235 17.32 22.54 1.03
CA GLY A 235 17.73 21.76 -0.14
C GLY A 235 17.27 20.30 -0.17
N LYS A 236 16.13 19.98 0.47
CA LYS A 236 15.50 18.64 0.42
C LYS A 236 15.29 18.14 -1.01
N SER A 237 14.61 18.92 -1.85
CA SER A 237 14.28 18.51 -3.22
C SER A 237 15.55 18.32 -4.07
N THR A 238 16.58 19.14 -3.86
CA THR A 238 17.89 18.97 -4.50
C THR A 238 18.56 17.65 -4.08
N LEU A 239 18.46 17.28 -2.80
CA LEU A 239 18.98 16.02 -2.28
C LEU A 239 18.21 14.82 -2.85
N ILE A 240 16.88 14.90 -2.87
CA ILE A 240 16.00 13.87 -3.43
C ILE A 240 16.30 13.64 -4.92
N ASN A 241 16.37 14.71 -5.72
CA ASN A 241 16.70 14.61 -7.14
C ASN A 241 18.06 13.96 -7.37
N ARG A 242 19.03 14.21 -6.49
CA ARG A 242 20.34 13.55 -6.54
C ARG A 242 20.26 12.06 -6.20
N PHE A 243 19.41 11.65 -5.26
CA PHE A 243 19.20 10.24 -4.94
C PHE A 243 18.47 9.48 -6.04
N ILE A 244 17.55 10.13 -6.76
CA ILE A 244 16.83 9.53 -7.89
C ILE A 244 17.74 9.39 -9.12
N GLY A 245 18.61 10.36 -9.37
CA GLY A 245 19.48 10.43 -10.54
C GLY A 245 20.62 9.40 -10.62
N SER A 246 20.72 8.44 -9.69
CA SER A 246 21.69 7.33 -9.74
C SER A 246 21.37 6.25 -10.80
N ARG A 247 20.23 6.38 -11.51
CA ARG A 247 19.91 5.67 -12.75
C ARG A 247 19.36 6.67 -13.78
N GLU A 248 19.51 6.38 -15.08
CA GLU A 248 18.97 7.19 -16.20
C GLU A 248 17.44 7.33 -16.11
N ALA A 249 16.96 8.27 -15.30
CA ALA A 249 15.63 8.83 -15.35
C ALA A 249 15.81 10.35 -15.25
N ILE A 250 15.82 11.01 -16.39
CA ILE A 250 15.88 12.47 -16.47
C ILE A 250 14.62 13.03 -15.79
N ILE A 251 14.77 13.62 -14.61
CA ILE A 251 13.77 14.51 -14.01
C ILE A 251 14.48 15.80 -13.61
N GLU A 252 13.98 16.88 -14.20
CA GLU A 252 14.59 18.20 -14.23
C GLU A 252 13.84 19.08 -13.20
N ASP A 253 14.54 19.93 -12.44
CA ASP A 253 14.06 20.69 -11.27
C ASP A 253 12.84 21.59 -11.52
N ASN A 254 11.84 21.59 -10.64
CA ASN A 254 10.87 22.70 -10.53
C ASN A 254 10.61 23.03 -9.04
N PRO A 255 10.99 24.23 -8.56
CA PRO A 255 10.48 24.76 -7.30
C PRO A 255 9.00 25.13 -7.45
N GLY A 256 8.13 24.56 -6.61
CA GLY A 256 6.76 25.07 -6.40
C GLY A 256 5.61 24.34 -7.10
N VAL A 257 5.57 23.01 -7.15
CA VAL A 257 4.41 22.28 -7.72
C VAL A 257 3.94 21.15 -6.79
N THR A 258 2.69 21.29 -6.37
CA THR A 258 1.76 20.34 -5.71
C THR A 258 2.09 19.84 -4.29
N ARG A 259 1.06 19.91 -3.43
CA ARG A 259 1.02 19.48 -2.01
C ARG A 259 0.95 17.96 -1.83
N ASP A 260 1.06 17.19 -2.92
CA ASP A 260 1.01 15.73 -2.87
C ASP A 260 2.31 15.19 -2.28
N ARG A 261 2.19 14.15 -1.45
CA ARG A 261 3.34 13.34 -1.03
C ARG A 261 3.91 12.66 -2.27
N VAL A 262 4.93 13.27 -2.88
CA VAL A 262 5.58 12.64 -4.02
C VAL A 262 6.56 11.60 -3.49
N SER A 263 6.20 10.34 -3.72
CA SER A 263 7.05 9.19 -3.47
C SER A 263 7.81 8.84 -4.75
N TYR A 264 9.11 8.68 -4.64
CA TYR A 264 10.01 8.35 -5.74
C TYR A 264 10.70 7.03 -5.44
N GLU A 265 10.77 6.15 -6.41
CA GLU A 265 11.62 4.97 -6.30
C GLU A 265 13.07 5.35 -6.64
N ALA A 266 14.01 4.90 -5.83
CA ALA A 266 15.44 5.07 -6.04
C ALA A 266 16.16 3.72 -5.90
N GLU A 267 17.32 3.62 -6.54
CA GLU A 267 18.19 2.46 -6.47
C GLU A 267 19.63 2.90 -6.22
N TRP A 268 20.29 2.25 -5.26
CA TRP A 268 21.70 2.46 -4.98
C TRP A 268 22.37 1.12 -4.66
N ASN A 269 23.47 0.80 -5.35
CA ASN A 269 24.19 -0.48 -5.23
C ASN A 269 23.27 -1.72 -5.31
N GLY A 270 22.30 -1.71 -6.23
CA GLY A 270 21.33 -2.80 -6.43
C GLY A 270 20.23 -2.87 -5.37
N ARG A 271 20.22 -1.95 -4.40
CA ARG A 271 19.18 -1.84 -3.37
C ARG A 271 18.15 -0.80 -3.76
N ARG A 272 16.92 -1.24 -3.96
CA ARG A 272 15.75 -0.39 -4.26
C ARG A 272 15.09 0.08 -2.97
N PHE A 273 14.61 1.31 -2.97
CA PHE A 273 13.89 1.93 -1.86
C PHE A 273 13.00 3.07 -2.36
N VAL A 274 12.06 3.51 -1.53
CA VAL A 274 11.16 4.63 -1.81
C VAL A 274 11.58 5.83 -0.98
N ILE A 275 11.65 7.00 -1.61
CA ILE A 275 11.87 8.29 -0.95
C ILE A 275 10.58 9.10 -1.02
N THR A 276 10.08 9.56 0.11
CA THR A 276 8.89 10.43 0.18
C THR A 276 9.30 11.84 0.59
N ASP A 277 8.96 12.84 -0.25
CA ASP A 277 9.09 14.25 0.12
C ASP A 277 7.91 14.69 0.99
N THR A 278 8.20 15.31 2.13
CA THR A 278 7.19 15.82 3.06
C THR A 278 6.82 17.29 2.80
N GLY A 279 7.44 17.93 1.80
CA GLY A 279 7.29 19.37 1.54
C GLY A 279 8.04 20.21 2.58
N GLY A 280 8.31 21.48 2.27
CA GLY A 280 8.90 22.42 3.22
C GLY A 280 7.88 22.87 4.27
N TRP A 281 8.23 22.75 5.56
CA TRP A 281 7.42 23.26 6.67
C TRP A 281 7.41 24.81 6.70
N GLU A 282 6.26 25.48 6.70
CA GLU A 282 6.17 26.90 7.02
C GLU A 282 5.84 27.08 8.51
N ALA A 283 6.71 27.71 9.30
CA ALA A 283 6.26 28.41 10.51
C ALA A 283 5.80 29.81 10.11
N THR A 284 4.49 30.02 10.13
CA THR A 284 3.91 31.36 10.08
C THR A 284 3.18 31.66 11.40
N PRO A 285 3.09 32.93 11.82
CA PRO A 285 2.64 33.30 13.17
C PRO A 285 1.16 32.97 13.48
N GLU A 286 0.33 32.63 12.50
CA GLU A 286 -1.09 32.31 12.75
C GLU A 286 -1.54 30.99 12.07
N GLY A 287 -1.92 30.00 12.88
CA GLY A 287 -2.89 28.94 12.54
C GLY A 287 -2.50 27.85 11.52
N ILE A 288 -1.43 28.03 10.73
CA ILE A 288 -0.99 27.06 9.69
C ILE A 288 -0.03 26.00 10.25
N ALA A 289 0.65 26.28 11.36
CA ALA A 289 1.64 25.40 11.99
C ALA A 289 1.10 23.98 12.31
N VAL A 290 -0.20 23.84 12.62
CA VAL A 290 -0.82 22.56 13.01
C VAL A 290 -0.99 21.58 11.84
N LYS A 291 -1.23 22.07 10.62
CA LYS A 291 -1.45 21.20 9.45
C LYS A 291 -0.17 20.53 8.94
N ILE A 292 0.95 21.21 9.10
CA ILE A 292 2.26 20.81 8.59
C ILE A 292 2.91 19.77 9.53
N THR A 293 2.67 19.86 10.84
CA THR A 293 3.10 18.83 11.80
C THR A 293 2.42 17.48 11.52
N ALA A 294 1.13 17.48 11.17
CA ALA A 294 0.40 16.24 10.84
C ALA A 294 0.96 15.54 9.59
N ALA A 295 1.38 16.31 8.57
CA ALA A 295 2.00 15.74 7.37
C ALA A 295 3.36 15.10 7.67
N ALA A 296 4.19 15.76 8.50
CA ALA A 296 5.46 15.21 8.95
C ALA A 296 5.27 13.98 9.85
N GLU A 297 4.34 14.03 10.80
CA GLU A 297 4.02 12.89 11.69
C GLU A 297 3.55 11.66 10.90
N ASP A 298 2.66 11.86 9.95
CA ASP A 298 2.17 10.78 9.09
C ASP A 298 3.29 10.18 8.24
N ALA A 299 4.16 11.02 7.64
CA ALA A 299 5.29 10.55 6.85
C ALA A 299 6.31 9.79 7.68
N ILE A 300 6.60 10.26 8.90
CA ILE A 300 7.45 9.55 9.86
C ILE A 300 6.83 8.19 10.19
N ALA A 301 5.52 8.14 10.44
CA ALA A 301 4.83 6.89 10.77
C ALA A 301 4.93 5.85 9.64
N GLN A 302 4.76 6.30 8.39
CA GLN A 302 4.78 5.46 7.17
C GLN A 302 6.20 5.12 6.68
N SER A 303 7.24 5.76 7.20
CA SER A 303 8.64 5.52 6.82
C SER A 303 9.31 4.45 7.69
N ASP A 304 10.25 3.69 7.12
CA ASP A 304 11.18 2.83 7.86
C ASP A 304 12.32 3.64 8.48
N MET A 305 12.69 4.74 7.83
CA MET A 305 13.78 5.63 8.24
C MET A 305 13.49 7.09 7.86
N VAL A 306 13.98 8.02 8.66
CA VAL A 306 13.80 9.46 8.42
C VAL A 306 15.15 10.11 8.15
N ILE A 307 15.25 10.87 7.07
CA ILE A 307 16.34 11.82 6.84
C ILE A 307 15.86 13.18 7.30
N PHE A 308 16.54 13.75 8.29
CA PHE A 308 16.30 15.12 8.72
C PHE A 308 17.37 16.04 8.13
N VAL A 309 16.96 16.88 7.19
CA VAL A 309 17.84 17.77 6.43
C VAL A 309 17.83 19.17 7.03
N VAL A 310 19.01 19.68 7.35
CA VAL A 310 19.26 21.04 7.85
C VAL A 310 20.25 21.75 6.94
N ASP A 311 20.19 23.08 6.93
CA ASP A 311 21.18 23.91 6.23
C ASP A 311 22.43 24.06 7.11
N GLY A 312 23.55 23.47 6.68
CA GLY A 312 24.78 23.44 7.45
C GLY A 312 25.48 24.79 7.57
N GLN A 313 25.18 25.76 6.68
CA GLN A 313 25.73 27.12 6.77
C GLN A 313 24.97 27.97 7.79
N VAL A 314 23.68 27.70 7.98
CA VAL A 314 22.82 28.39 8.94
C VAL A 314 22.93 27.78 10.33
N GLY A 315 23.08 26.44 10.40
CA GLY A 315 23.05 25.69 11.65
C GLY A 315 21.63 25.44 12.18
N ALA A 316 21.54 24.92 13.40
CA ALA A 316 20.27 24.65 14.07
C ALA A 316 19.57 25.95 14.49
N VAL A 317 18.25 26.01 14.33
CA VAL A 317 17.41 27.14 14.78
C VAL A 317 16.24 26.64 15.62
N ASP A 318 15.60 27.53 16.38
CA ASP A 318 14.47 27.21 17.28
C ASP A 318 13.32 26.45 16.59
N GLU A 319 13.14 26.70 15.31
CA GLU A 319 12.14 26.06 14.46
C GLU A 319 12.39 24.56 14.28
N ASP A 320 13.65 24.13 14.30
CA ASP A 320 14.04 22.72 14.19
C ASP A 320 13.67 21.95 15.47
N ASP A 321 13.66 22.59 16.64
CA ASP A 321 13.44 21.94 17.95
C ASP A 321 12.05 21.28 18.07
N ALA A 322 11.04 21.90 17.47
CA ALA A 322 9.68 21.34 17.44
C ALA A 322 9.66 20.01 16.66
N LEU A 323 10.35 19.94 15.52
CA LEU A 323 10.43 18.74 14.70
C LEU A 323 11.34 17.69 15.35
N VAL A 324 12.47 18.09 15.94
CA VAL A 324 13.35 17.21 16.73
C VAL A 324 12.58 16.52 17.85
N THR A 325 11.65 17.23 18.50
CA THR A 325 10.78 16.65 19.53
C THR A 325 9.86 15.56 18.97
N VAL A 326 9.28 15.76 17.79
CA VAL A 326 8.44 14.76 17.10
C VAL A 326 9.30 13.56 16.67
N LEU A 327 10.46 13.82 16.07
CA LEU A 327 11.40 12.80 15.63
C LEU A 327 11.83 11.89 16.79
N ARG A 328 12.23 12.47 17.93
CA ARG A 328 12.60 11.70 19.14
C ARG A 328 11.46 10.83 19.68
N LYS A 329 10.21 11.31 19.61
CA LYS A 329 9.04 10.54 20.03
C LYS A 329 8.70 9.39 19.08
N SER A 330 9.06 9.50 17.80
CA SER A 330 8.70 8.50 16.78
C SER A 330 9.36 7.13 16.97
N LYS A 331 10.52 7.09 17.66
CA LYS A 331 11.39 5.90 17.79
C LYS A 331 11.85 5.31 16.44
N LYS A 332 11.65 6.02 15.33
CA LYS A 332 12.19 5.65 14.02
C LYS A 332 13.68 5.94 13.98
N LYS A 333 14.38 5.27 13.06
CA LYS A 333 15.80 5.56 12.79
C LYS A 333 15.90 6.91 12.10
N ILE A 334 16.72 7.81 12.63
CA ILE A 334 16.87 9.18 12.14
C ILE A 334 18.31 9.37 11.68
N MET A 335 18.47 9.95 10.49
CA MET A 335 19.76 10.36 9.93
C MET A 335 19.76 11.88 9.77
N LEU A 336 20.65 12.54 10.50
CA LEU A 336 20.82 13.98 10.43
C LEU A 336 21.73 14.32 9.24
N VAL A 337 21.24 15.15 8.32
CA VAL A 337 21.96 15.54 7.11
C VAL A 337 22.12 17.05 7.08
N ALA A 338 23.36 17.51 7.10
CA ALA A 338 23.72 18.91 6.97
C ALA A 338 24.06 19.19 5.50
N ASN A 339 23.14 19.86 4.81
CA ASN A 339 23.27 20.17 3.40
C ASN A 339 23.97 21.53 3.17
N LYS A 340 24.39 21.80 1.92
CA LYS A 340 25.13 23.02 1.50
C LYS A 340 26.54 23.13 2.08
N ILE A 341 27.17 22.00 2.36
CA ILE A 341 28.57 21.93 2.81
C ILE A 341 29.47 21.79 1.60
N ASP A 342 30.00 22.92 1.12
CA ASP A 342 30.75 22.96 -0.14
C ASP A 342 32.25 22.82 0.08
N ASN A 343 32.75 23.15 1.29
CA ASN A 343 34.17 23.09 1.65
C ASN A 343 34.40 22.75 3.14
N GLU A 344 35.65 22.46 3.52
CA GLU A 344 36.03 22.09 4.90
C GLU A 344 35.73 23.17 5.96
N LYS A 345 35.68 24.45 5.58
CA LYS A 345 35.32 25.51 6.53
C LYS A 345 33.83 25.45 6.87
N ASP A 346 32.98 25.06 5.93
CA ASP A 346 31.54 24.89 6.17
C ASP A 346 31.29 23.69 7.10
N GLU A 347 32.10 22.62 6.98
CA GLU A 347 32.06 21.47 7.90
C GLU A 347 32.28 21.93 9.35
N ALA A 348 33.27 22.81 9.59
CA ALA A 348 33.58 23.35 10.91
C ALA A 348 32.36 24.00 11.61
N TYR A 349 31.53 24.72 10.87
CA TYR A 349 30.30 25.34 11.39
C TYR A 349 29.19 24.31 11.63
N ALA A 350 29.09 23.30 10.76
CA ALA A 350 28.07 22.27 10.84
C ALA A 350 28.27 21.28 12.00
N TYR A 351 29.46 21.20 12.62
CA TYR A 351 29.67 20.45 13.88
C TYR A 351 28.76 20.93 15.02
N GLY A 352 28.25 22.17 14.98
CA GLY A 352 27.28 22.66 15.96
C GLY A 352 25.95 21.88 15.99
N LEU A 353 25.64 21.13 14.92
CA LEU A 353 24.40 20.36 14.79
C LEU A 353 24.34 19.13 15.71
N TRP A 354 25.46 18.69 16.28
CA TRP A 354 25.46 17.65 17.33
C TRP A 354 24.56 18.01 18.52
N ASN A 355 24.39 19.31 18.79
CA ASN A 355 23.53 19.81 19.87
C ASN A 355 22.05 19.46 19.69
N LEU A 356 21.62 19.14 18.45
CA LEU A 356 20.26 18.64 18.18
C LEU A 356 20.02 17.25 18.78
N GLY A 357 21.07 16.53 19.20
CA GLY A 357 20.95 15.23 19.89
C GLY A 357 20.28 14.16 19.03
N LEU A 358 20.51 14.20 17.71
CA LEU A 358 19.97 13.24 16.73
C LEU A 358 21.05 12.30 16.17
N GLY A 359 22.26 12.33 16.73
CA GLY A 359 23.41 11.57 16.25
C GLY A 359 24.42 12.42 15.49
N GLU A 360 25.35 11.75 14.82
CA GLU A 360 26.37 12.38 13.96
C GLU A 360 25.71 13.04 12.74
N PRO A 361 25.96 14.35 12.48
CA PRO A 361 25.52 15.00 11.25
C PRO A 361 26.37 14.53 10.06
N HIS A 362 25.70 14.11 8.99
CA HIS A 362 26.35 13.77 7.73
C HIS A 362 26.40 15.00 6.83
N PHE A 363 27.60 15.41 6.43
CA PHE A 363 27.82 16.60 5.61
C PHE A 363 27.67 16.30 4.12
N VAL A 364 26.82 17.07 3.44
CA VAL A 364 26.62 16.95 1.99
C VAL A 364 26.50 18.30 1.31
N SER A 365 26.87 18.34 0.03
CA SER A 365 26.42 19.36 -0.90
C SER A 365 25.53 18.69 -1.93
N ALA A 366 24.20 18.79 -1.77
CA ALA A 366 23.26 18.25 -2.73
C ALA A 366 23.42 18.92 -4.12
N LEU A 367 23.82 20.20 -4.16
CA LEU A 367 24.02 20.91 -5.41
C LEU A 367 25.29 20.44 -6.13
N HIS A 368 26.41 20.36 -5.43
CA HIS A 368 27.72 20.03 -6.02
C HIS A 368 28.10 18.54 -5.95
N GLY A 369 27.35 17.74 -5.21
CA GLY A 369 27.49 16.29 -5.11
C GLY A 369 28.44 15.78 -4.04
N ARG A 370 29.14 16.65 -3.33
CA ARG A 370 30.04 16.28 -2.24
C ARG A 370 29.30 15.48 -1.17
N GLY A 371 29.86 14.34 -0.74
CA GLY A 371 29.35 13.49 0.34
C GLY A 371 28.04 12.73 0.05
N SER A 372 27.41 12.94 -1.11
CA SER A 372 26.10 12.34 -1.41
C SER A 372 26.16 10.83 -1.64
N GLY A 373 27.23 10.31 -2.25
CA GLY A 373 27.46 8.87 -2.42
C GLY A 373 27.72 8.17 -1.08
N ASP A 374 28.62 8.72 -0.27
CA ASP A 374 28.91 8.21 1.07
C ASP A 374 27.65 8.20 1.95
N LEU A 375 26.83 9.26 1.86
CA LEU A 375 25.54 9.33 2.53
C LEU A 375 24.61 8.20 2.08
N LEU A 376 24.52 7.93 0.76
CA LEU A 376 23.70 6.85 0.21
C LEU A 376 24.21 5.46 0.65
N ASP A 377 25.53 5.25 0.73
CA ASP A 377 26.11 4.00 1.24
C ASP A 377 25.71 3.76 2.70
N ILE A 378 25.86 4.78 3.55
CA ILE A 378 25.45 4.70 4.95
C ILE A 378 23.94 4.48 5.05
N LEU A 379 23.15 5.26 4.31
CA LEU A 379 21.68 5.15 4.28
C LEU A 379 21.23 3.74 3.92
N VAL A 380 21.71 3.19 2.80
CA VAL A 380 21.32 1.86 2.33
C VAL A 380 21.76 0.76 3.29
N SER A 381 22.94 0.89 3.91
CA SER A 381 23.40 -0.06 4.94
C SER A 381 22.48 -0.09 6.17
N GLN A 382 21.75 1.00 6.41
CA GLN A 382 20.92 1.20 7.57
C GLN A 382 19.44 0.86 7.36
N LEU A 383 18.98 0.69 6.11
CA LEU A 383 17.61 0.31 5.76
C LEU A 383 17.32 -1.15 6.15
N PRO A 384 16.05 -1.50 6.44
CA PRO A 384 15.63 -2.90 6.55
C PRO A 384 15.65 -3.58 5.17
N GLU A 385 15.81 -4.91 5.13
CA GLU A 385 15.81 -5.67 3.86
C GLU A 385 14.42 -5.66 3.19
N VAL A 386 13.36 -5.66 4.00
CA VAL A 386 11.96 -5.52 3.60
C VAL A 386 11.38 -4.33 4.35
N GLY A 387 10.78 -3.41 3.61
CA GLY A 387 10.20 -2.19 4.12
C GLY A 387 8.69 -2.20 4.27
N GLN A 388 8.16 -1.06 4.73
CA GLN A 388 6.75 -0.84 4.98
C GLN A 388 5.96 -0.35 3.76
N SER A 389 6.59 -0.17 2.58
CA SER A 389 5.81 0.18 1.39
C SER A 389 4.73 -0.88 1.20
N GLN A 390 3.48 -0.47 1.10
CA GLN A 390 2.41 -1.40 0.77
C GLN A 390 2.81 -2.14 -0.51
N ILE A 391 2.80 -3.47 -0.41
CA ILE A 391 2.91 -4.34 -1.58
C ILE A 391 1.78 -3.92 -2.51
N ASP A 392 2.09 -3.62 -3.76
CA ASP A 392 1.07 -3.38 -4.78
C ASP A 392 0.30 -4.70 -4.92
N ASP A 393 -0.86 -4.78 -4.25
CA ASP A 393 -1.76 -5.93 -4.30
C ASP A 393 -2.45 -6.05 -5.67
N GLY A 394 -2.13 -5.14 -6.61
CA GLY A 394 -2.64 -5.07 -7.96
C GLY A 394 -4.04 -4.47 -8.07
N TYR A 395 -4.68 -4.10 -6.95
CA TYR A 395 -6.03 -3.54 -6.95
C TYR A 395 -5.99 -2.02 -7.14
N ARG A 396 -6.84 -1.52 -8.05
CA ARG A 396 -6.97 -0.08 -8.28
C ARG A 396 -7.70 0.58 -7.12
N ARG A 397 -7.18 1.73 -6.71
CA ARG A 397 -7.61 2.44 -5.51
C ARG A 397 -8.61 3.54 -5.81
N VAL A 398 -9.81 3.42 -5.24
CA VAL A 398 -10.94 4.32 -5.47
C VAL A 398 -11.37 5.00 -4.17
N ALA A 399 -11.55 6.31 -4.16
CA ALA A 399 -12.19 7.01 -3.05
C ALA A 399 -13.58 7.52 -3.44
N ILE A 400 -14.59 7.31 -2.59
CA ILE A 400 -15.93 7.94 -2.75
C ILE A 400 -16.02 9.16 -1.83
N VAL A 401 -16.06 10.35 -2.42
CA VAL A 401 -16.09 11.63 -1.70
C VAL A 401 -17.35 12.43 -2.02
N GLY A 402 -17.60 13.49 -1.26
CA GLY A 402 -18.77 14.36 -1.41
C GLY A 402 -19.41 14.74 -0.08
N ARG A 403 -20.33 15.69 -0.12
CA ARG A 403 -20.99 16.25 1.09
C ARG A 403 -21.79 15.21 1.88
N PRO A 404 -22.11 15.47 3.17
CA PRO A 404 -23.06 14.65 3.92
C PRO A 404 -24.37 14.44 3.14
N ASN A 405 -25.00 13.26 3.29
CA ASN A 405 -26.32 12.93 2.75
C ASN A 405 -26.50 12.90 1.21
N VAL A 406 -25.42 13.04 0.44
CA VAL A 406 -25.44 12.87 -1.04
C VAL A 406 -25.57 11.41 -1.49
N GLY A 407 -25.55 10.45 -0.56
CA GLY A 407 -25.77 9.02 -0.84
C GLY A 407 -24.50 8.19 -1.10
N LYS A 408 -23.34 8.62 -0.59
CA LYS A 408 -22.07 7.85 -0.67
C LYS A 408 -22.18 6.44 -0.08
N SER A 409 -22.71 6.31 1.14
CA SER A 409 -22.87 5.01 1.81
C SER A 409 -23.90 4.14 1.11
N SER A 410 -24.96 4.74 0.56
CA SER A 410 -25.93 4.03 -0.27
C SER A 410 -25.29 3.49 -1.54
N LEU A 411 -24.39 4.26 -2.18
CA LEU A 411 -23.67 3.80 -3.37
C LEU A 411 -22.73 2.66 -3.01
N LEU A 412 -21.91 2.82 -1.96
CA LEU A 412 -21.01 1.77 -1.50
C LEU A 412 -21.76 0.45 -1.23
N ASN A 413 -22.89 0.52 -0.51
CA ASN A 413 -23.74 -0.65 -0.26
C ASN A 413 -24.33 -1.25 -1.55
N ALA A 414 -24.77 -0.40 -2.48
CA ALA A 414 -25.33 -0.85 -3.75
C ALA A 414 -24.27 -1.51 -4.65
N LEU A 415 -23.02 -1.05 -4.59
CA LEU A 415 -21.88 -1.62 -5.29
C LEU A 415 -21.44 -2.94 -4.64
N ALA A 416 -21.29 -2.97 -3.32
CA ALA A 416 -20.95 -4.17 -2.54
C ALA A 416 -21.99 -5.30 -2.64
N GLY A 417 -23.27 -4.95 -2.87
CA GLY A 417 -24.35 -5.92 -3.07
C GLY A 417 -24.41 -6.56 -4.47
N SER A 418 -23.56 -6.17 -5.43
CA SER A 418 -23.64 -6.62 -6.83
C SER A 418 -23.08 -8.02 -7.08
N GLN A 419 -22.00 -8.38 -6.39
CA GLN A 419 -21.32 -9.69 -6.36
C GLN A 419 -20.25 -9.54 -5.26
N ARG A 420 -20.29 -10.41 -4.24
CA ARG A 420 -19.48 -10.23 -3.01
C ARG A 420 -18.01 -10.58 -3.27
N ALA A 421 -17.12 -9.60 -3.18
CA ALA A 421 -15.81 -9.81 -2.56
C ALA A 421 -15.94 -9.60 -1.04
N LEU A 422 -15.18 -10.37 -0.25
CA LEU A 422 -15.28 -10.44 1.20
C LEU A 422 -15.18 -9.05 1.87
N VAL A 423 -16.10 -8.77 2.79
CA VAL A 423 -15.97 -7.66 3.74
C VAL A 423 -15.10 -8.15 4.90
N ASP A 424 -13.93 -7.55 5.08
CA ASP A 424 -13.11 -7.73 6.29
C ASP A 424 -13.71 -6.88 7.43
N ASP A 425 -14.74 -7.40 8.09
CA ASP A 425 -15.31 -6.82 9.31
C ASP A 425 -14.50 -7.30 10.53
N ALA A 426 -13.34 -6.67 10.78
CA ALA A 426 -12.62 -6.81 12.05
C ALA A 426 -12.79 -5.54 12.92
N GLU A 427 -13.76 -5.57 13.84
CA GLU A 427 -13.89 -4.60 14.91
C GLU A 427 -12.58 -4.52 15.72
N GLY A 428 -11.98 -3.33 15.74
CA GLY A 428 -10.93 -2.98 16.70
C GLY A 428 -9.52 -2.93 16.14
N THR A 429 -9.24 -2.02 15.21
CA THR A 429 -7.90 -1.40 15.17
C THR A 429 -8.01 0.10 14.96
N THR A 430 -7.50 0.85 15.93
CA THR A 430 -7.16 2.26 15.78
C THR A 430 -5.89 2.35 14.92
N ARG A 431 -5.99 2.79 13.66
CA ARG A 431 -5.46 4.09 13.18
C ARG A 431 -5.39 4.28 11.67
N ASP A 432 -5.70 3.28 10.85
CA ASP A 432 -5.86 3.46 9.40
C ASP A 432 -7.28 3.04 8.99
N PRO A 433 -7.94 3.75 8.07
CA PRO A 433 -9.33 3.45 7.77
C PRO A 433 -9.45 2.13 6.98
N ILE A 434 -10.50 1.37 7.30
CA ILE A 434 -10.80 0.05 6.72
C ILE A 434 -11.12 0.24 5.24
N ASP A 435 -10.27 -0.29 4.36
CA ASP A 435 -10.52 -0.32 2.92
C ASP A 435 -11.40 -1.53 2.57
N GLU A 436 -12.33 -1.39 1.63
CA GLU A 436 -13.20 -2.50 1.17
C GLU A 436 -12.80 -2.94 -0.24
N LEU A 437 -12.71 -4.25 -0.48
CA LEU A 437 -12.54 -4.80 -1.83
C LEU A 437 -13.92 -5.06 -2.45
N ILE A 438 -14.19 -4.47 -3.62
CA ILE A 438 -15.48 -4.60 -4.33
C ILE A 438 -15.22 -5.00 -5.78
N GLU A 439 -15.85 -6.09 -6.21
CA GLU A 439 -15.90 -6.51 -7.61
C GLU A 439 -16.85 -5.60 -8.39
N LEU A 440 -16.33 -4.94 -9.43
CA LEU A 440 -17.07 -4.06 -10.31
C LEU A 440 -16.67 -4.33 -11.76
N GLY A 441 -17.63 -4.80 -12.55
CA GLY A 441 -17.33 -5.32 -13.89
C GLY A 441 -16.48 -6.59 -13.78
N ASP A 442 -15.39 -6.65 -14.54
CA ASP A 442 -14.46 -7.79 -14.56
C ASP A 442 -13.24 -7.58 -13.63
N ARG A 443 -13.26 -6.56 -12.77
CA ARG A 443 -12.13 -6.18 -11.91
C ARG A 443 -12.53 -5.98 -10.45
N THR A 444 -11.62 -6.31 -9.55
CA THR A 444 -11.72 -6.00 -8.12
C THR A 444 -11.06 -4.66 -7.82
N TRP A 445 -11.75 -3.81 -7.07
CA TRP A 445 -11.34 -2.45 -6.74
C TRP A 445 -11.23 -2.28 -5.23
N ARG A 446 -10.20 -1.55 -4.78
CA ARG A 446 -10.01 -1.20 -3.36
C ARG A 446 -10.62 0.17 -3.10
N PHE A 447 -11.72 0.18 -2.35
CA PHE A 447 -12.37 1.40 -1.90
C PHE A 447 -11.73 1.90 -0.61
N ILE A 448 -11.16 3.10 -0.66
CA ILE A 448 -10.40 3.67 0.46
C ILE A 448 -11.31 4.45 1.40
N ASP A 449 -11.03 4.37 2.71
CA ASP A 449 -11.70 5.13 3.78
C ASP A 449 -13.23 4.90 3.90
N THR A 450 -13.65 3.64 3.76
CA THR A 450 -15.08 3.26 3.82
C THR A 450 -15.68 3.35 5.23
N ALA A 451 -14.86 3.20 6.28
CA ALA A 451 -15.28 3.30 7.67
C ALA A 451 -15.90 4.68 8.01
N GLY A 452 -15.40 5.76 7.37
CA GLY A 452 -15.96 7.10 7.46
C GLY A 452 -17.34 7.24 6.79
N LEU A 453 -17.62 6.43 5.77
CA LEU A 453 -18.92 6.35 5.09
C LEU A 453 -19.95 5.58 5.93
N ARG A 454 -19.55 4.51 6.64
CA ARG A 454 -20.46 3.72 7.50
C ARG A 454 -20.84 4.44 8.80
N ARG A 455 -19.90 5.10 9.50
CA ARG A 455 -20.19 5.79 10.78
C ARG A 455 -21.19 6.96 10.66
N ARG A 456 -21.27 7.61 9.50
CA ARG A 456 -22.20 8.74 9.25
C ARG A 456 -23.67 8.32 9.09
N ALA A 457 -23.98 7.02 9.03
CA ALA A 457 -25.36 6.55 9.11
C ALA A 457 -25.98 6.77 10.51
N HIS A 458 -25.17 6.95 11.56
CA HIS A 458 -25.67 7.00 12.94
C HIS A 458 -25.21 8.21 13.79
N GLN A 459 -24.17 8.97 13.42
CA GLN A 459 -23.77 10.16 14.19
C GLN A 459 -23.27 11.31 13.30
N ALA A 460 -24.02 12.42 13.30
CA ALA A 460 -23.67 13.68 12.66
C ALA A 460 -23.13 14.67 13.72
N SER A 461 -21.92 14.42 14.26
CA SER A 461 -21.27 15.37 15.18
C SER A 461 -19.75 15.23 15.16
N GLY A 462 -19.14 15.63 14.05
CA GLY A 462 -17.71 15.95 14.00
C GLY A 462 -17.56 17.37 13.46
N THR A 463 -16.61 18.15 13.96
CA THR A 463 -16.36 19.49 13.44
C THR A 463 -15.94 19.43 11.95
N ASP A 464 -16.41 20.38 11.14
CA ASP A 464 -16.18 20.42 9.68
C ASP A 464 -14.69 20.30 9.29
N TYR A 465 -13.79 20.73 10.18
CA TYR A 465 -12.34 20.62 10.02
C TYR A 465 -11.86 19.16 9.88
N TYR A 466 -12.29 18.25 10.77
CA TYR A 466 -11.87 16.84 10.71
C TYR A 466 -12.53 16.08 9.56
N ALA A 467 -13.70 16.53 9.10
CA ALA A 467 -14.34 15.98 7.91
C ALA A 467 -13.51 16.26 6.66
N MET A 468 -12.96 17.47 6.54
CA MET A 468 -12.15 17.89 5.39
C MET A 468 -10.80 17.16 5.33
N LEU A 469 -10.09 17.04 6.47
CA LEU A 469 -8.80 16.33 6.53
C LEU A 469 -8.92 14.85 6.14
N ARG A 470 -10.05 14.20 6.46
CA ARG A 470 -10.31 12.83 6.03
C ARG A 470 -10.55 12.74 4.52
N THR A 471 -11.32 13.68 3.97
CA THR A 471 -11.53 13.75 2.52
C THR A 471 -10.22 13.98 1.77
N GLU A 472 -9.34 14.85 2.28
CA GLU A 472 -7.99 15.07 1.74
C GLU A 472 -7.18 13.76 1.73
N ARG A 473 -7.08 13.08 2.89
CA ARG A 473 -6.38 11.78 2.99
C ARG A 473 -6.94 10.70 2.05
N ALA A 474 -8.27 10.64 1.90
CA ALA A 474 -8.90 9.68 1.00
C ALA A 474 -8.55 9.98 -0.47
N ILE A 475 -8.49 11.25 -0.86
CA ILE A 475 -8.08 11.67 -2.20
C ILE A 475 -6.60 11.33 -2.44
N ASP A 476 -5.72 11.65 -1.49
CA ASP A 476 -4.27 11.44 -1.63
C ASP A 476 -3.91 9.96 -1.85
N ASN A 477 -4.60 9.06 -1.13
CA ASN A 477 -4.36 7.63 -1.19
C ASN A 477 -5.03 6.94 -2.40
N ALA A 478 -5.95 7.62 -3.09
CA ALA A 478 -6.63 7.08 -4.26
C ALA A 478 -5.86 7.34 -5.56
N GLU A 479 -6.17 6.55 -6.57
CA GLU A 479 -5.79 6.81 -7.97
C GLU A 479 -6.92 7.53 -8.69
N ILE A 480 -8.15 7.15 -8.35
CA ILE A 480 -9.37 7.72 -8.90
C ILE A 480 -10.38 8.06 -7.81
N VAL A 481 -11.04 9.19 -7.99
CA VAL A 481 -12.01 9.71 -7.03
C VAL A 481 -13.39 9.74 -7.69
N VAL A 482 -14.37 9.14 -7.01
CA VAL A 482 -15.80 9.26 -7.33
C VAL A 482 -16.38 10.38 -6.48
N MET A 483 -16.57 11.55 -7.09
CA MET A 483 -17.23 12.69 -6.45
C MET A 483 -18.75 12.55 -6.56
N MET A 484 -19.42 12.32 -5.44
CA MET A 484 -20.87 12.15 -5.37
C MET A 484 -21.57 13.49 -5.13
N ILE A 485 -22.49 13.83 -6.03
CA ILE A 485 -23.32 15.03 -5.97
C ILE A 485 -24.79 14.63 -5.98
N ASP A 486 -25.60 15.28 -5.16
CA ASP A 486 -27.04 15.10 -5.16
C ASP A 486 -27.66 15.95 -6.29
N ALA A 487 -28.10 15.30 -7.36
CA ALA A 487 -28.65 15.96 -8.54
C ALA A 487 -30.02 16.61 -8.28
N SER A 488 -30.73 16.20 -7.22
CA SER A 488 -32.07 16.72 -6.89
C SER A 488 -32.04 18.12 -6.26
N VAL A 489 -30.87 18.57 -5.81
CA VAL A 489 -30.67 19.87 -5.16
C VAL A 489 -29.56 20.66 -5.84
N GLN A 490 -29.47 21.95 -5.53
CA GLN A 490 -28.46 22.84 -6.10
C GLN A 490 -27.03 22.42 -5.73
N ILE A 491 -26.12 22.52 -6.70
CA ILE A 491 -24.67 22.32 -6.48
C ILE A 491 -24.15 23.41 -5.52
N THR A 492 -23.42 23.00 -4.49
CA THR A 492 -22.95 23.92 -3.43
C THR A 492 -21.46 24.23 -3.54
N GLU A 493 -20.99 25.29 -2.87
CA GLU A 493 -19.56 25.64 -2.80
C GLU A 493 -18.69 24.53 -2.23
N GLN A 494 -19.22 23.74 -1.29
CA GLN A 494 -18.48 22.61 -0.73
C GLN A 494 -18.29 21.48 -1.75
N ASP A 495 -19.22 21.29 -2.69
CA ASP A 495 -19.03 20.34 -3.80
C ASP A 495 -17.87 20.79 -4.69
N LEU A 496 -17.86 22.08 -5.06
CA LEU A 496 -16.82 22.67 -5.90
C LEU A 496 -15.45 22.62 -5.22
N ARG A 497 -15.39 22.89 -3.92
CA ARG A 497 -14.14 22.83 -3.16
C ARG A 497 -13.52 21.43 -3.16
N ILE A 498 -14.32 20.38 -3.03
CA ILE A 498 -13.84 18.99 -3.09
C ILE A 498 -13.35 18.67 -4.51
N ILE A 499 -14.09 19.06 -5.55
CA ILE A 499 -13.67 18.89 -6.95
C ILE A 499 -12.29 19.54 -7.20
N THR A 500 -12.11 20.79 -6.75
CA THR A 500 -10.83 21.49 -6.87
C THR A 500 -9.71 20.77 -6.14
N MET A 501 -9.97 20.16 -4.98
CA MET A 501 -8.95 19.35 -4.28
C MET A 501 -8.53 18.15 -5.12
N VAL A 502 -9.48 17.42 -5.71
CA VAL A 502 -9.17 16.24 -6.55
C VAL A 502 -8.31 16.64 -7.74
N GLU A 503 -8.70 17.71 -8.44
CA GLU A 503 -7.93 18.25 -9.57
C GLU A 503 -6.51 18.65 -9.15
N GLN A 504 -6.37 19.37 -8.04
CA GLN A 504 -5.07 19.80 -7.51
C GLN A 504 -4.17 18.63 -7.09
N SER A 505 -4.77 17.53 -6.61
CA SER A 505 -4.07 16.30 -6.22
C SER A 505 -3.72 15.42 -7.43
N GLY A 506 -4.06 15.88 -8.65
CA GLY A 506 -3.73 15.20 -9.90
C GLY A 506 -4.41 13.83 -10.08
N LYS A 507 -5.48 13.54 -9.34
CA LYS A 507 -6.16 12.23 -9.40
C LYS A 507 -7.17 12.18 -10.54
N ALA A 508 -7.44 10.98 -11.05
CA ALA A 508 -8.56 10.79 -11.95
C ALA A 508 -9.89 11.12 -11.24
N LEU A 509 -10.86 11.66 -11.96
CA LEU A 509 -12.13 12.14 -11.41
C LEU A 509 -13.32 11.63 -12.23
N VAL A 510 -14.25 11.00 -11.52
CA VAL A 510 -15.59 10.66 -12.01
C VAL A 510 -16.62 11.34 -11.11
N ILE A 511 -17.56 12.06 -11.71
CA ILE A 511 -18.64 12.74 -11.00
C ILE A 511 -19.91 11.88 -11.07
N GLY A 512 -20.32 11.34 -9.93
CA GLY A 512 -21.58 10.60 -9.76
C GLY A 512 -22.73 11.54 -9.43
N MET A 513 -23.62 11.80 -10.39
CA MET A 513 -24.85 12.54 -10.20
C MET A 513 -25.92 11.62 -9.62
N ASN A 514 -26.00 11.58 -8.30
CA ASN A 514 -26.84 10.66 -7.53
C ASN A 514 -28.25 11.23 -7.29
N LYS A 515 -29.17 10.35 -6.87
CA LYS A 515 -30.60 10.62 -6.67
C LYS A 515 -31.31 11.08 -7.96
N TRP A 516 -30.86 10.52 -9.09
CA TRP A 516 -31.45 10.84 -10.39
C TRP A 516 -32.93 10.44 -10.48
N ASP A 517 -33.38 9.50 -9.64
CA ASP A 517 -34.79 9.13 -9.46
C ASP A 517 -35.68 10.27 -8.95
N LEU A 518 -35.08 11.33 -8.38
CA LEU A 518 -35.78 12.51 -7.86
C LEU A 518 -35.68 13.73 -8.81
N VAL A 519 -35.02 13.60 -9.96
CA VAL A 519 -34.83 14.69 -10.91
C VAL A 519 -35.98 14.69 -11.92
N ASP A 520 -36.84 15.69 -11.84
CA ASP A 520 -37.91 15.96 -12.82
C ASP A 520 -37.41 16.82 -13.99
N GLU A 521 -38.29 17.08 -14.96
CA GLU A 521 -37.94 17.86 -16.17
C GLU A 521 -37.50 19.29 -15.84
N ASP A 522 -38.16 19.93 -14.88
CA ASP A 522 -37.84 21.30 -14.45
C ASP A 522 -36.47 21.35 -13.75
N ARG A 523 -36.19 20.42 -12.82
CA ARG A 523 -34.89 20.32 -12.15
C ARG A 523 -33.78 20.05 -13.15
N ARG A 524 -34.02 19.21 -14.16
CA ARG A 524 -33.02 18.87 -15.18
C ARG A 524 -32.54 20.11 -15.94
N VAL A 525 -33.45 20.98 -16.37
CA VAL A 525 -33.09 22.23 -17.08
C VAL A 525 -32.25 23.15 -16.20
N VAL A 526 -32.55 23.23 -14.90
CA VAL A 526 -31.78 24.04 -13.95
C VAL A 526 -30.41 23.41 -13.69
N LEU A 527 -30.35 22.09 -13.53
CA LEU A 527 -29.12 21.36 -13.28
C LEU A 527 -28.14 21.49 -14.45
N ASP A 528 -28.62 21.39 -15.70
CA ASP A 528 -27.78 21.57 -16.89
C ASP A 528 -27.11 22.96 -16.88
N LYS A 529 -27.86 24.03 -16.55
CA LYS A 529 -27.30 25.38 -16.40
C LYS A 529 -26.33 25.52 -15.22
N GLU A 530 -26.56 24.80 -14.12
CA GLU A 530 -25.63 24.78 -12.98
C GLU A 530 -24.31 24.11 -13.34
N ILE A 531 -24.38 23.00 -14.09
CA ILE A 531 -23.21 22.28 -14.59
C ILE A 531 -22.40 23.18 -15.52
N ASP A 532 -23.06 23.78 -16.52
CA ASP A 532 -22.43 24.68 -17.50
C ASP A 532 -21.81 25.94 -16.89
N ARG A 533 -22.14 26.28 -15.63
CA ARG A 533 -21.58 27.44 -14.92
C ARG A 533 -20.47 27.06 -13.95
N ASN A 534 -20.62 25.92 -13.30
CA ASN A 534 -19.79 25.57 -12.15
C ASN A 534 -18.68 24.56 -12.51
N PHE A 535 -18.82 23.81 -13.61
CA PHE A 535 -17.90 22.73 -13.98
C PHE A 535 -16.95 23.07 -15.13
N ASP A 536 -16.85 24.32 -15.56
CA ASP A 536 -15.94 24.79 -16.63
C ASP A 536 -14.50 24.31 -16.44
N GLN A 537 -14.04 24.18 -15.18
CA GLN A 537 -12.67 23.75 -14.85
C GLN A 537 -12.49 22.23 -14.94
N VAL A 538 -13.58 21.46 -14.91
CA VAL A 538 -13.59 19.99 -14.89
C VAL A 538 -14.51 19.40 -15.95
N GLU A 539 -14.70 20.08 -17.09
CA GLU A 539 -15.45 19.54 -18.25
C GLU A 539 -14.91 18.18 -18.72
N TRP A 540 -13.62 17.94 -18.46
CA TRP A 540 -12.94 16.68 -18.76
C TRP A 540 -13.37 15.53 -17.85
N ALA A 541 -13.98 15.78 -16.69
CA ALA A 541 -14.40 14.73 -15.77
C ALA A 541 -15.56 13.90 -16.35
N GLU A 542 -15.46 12.58 -16.21
CA GLU A 542 -16.53 11.67 -16.62
C GLU A 542 -17.74 11.84 -15.69
N ARG A 543 -18.94 11.88 -16.25
CA ARG A 543 -20.19 12.09 -15.49
C ARG A 543 -21.09 10.87 -15.60
N VAL A 544 -21.52 10.34 -14.46
CA VAL A 544 -22.41 9.19 -14.38
C VAL A 544 -23.66 9.55 -13.59
N ASN A 545 -24.80 9.58 -14.28
CA ASN A 545 -26.10 9.74 -13.62
C ASN A 545 -26.55 8.40 -13.06
N LEU A 546 -26.83 8.36 -11.76
CA LEU A 546 -27.17 7.13 -11.05
C LEU A 546 -28.18 7.38 -9.92
N ALA A 547 -28.80 6.30 -9.44
CA ALA A 547 -29.61 6.34 -8.23
C ALA A 547 -29.17 5.22 -7.29
N ALA A 548 -28.31 5.56 -6.33
CA ALA A 548 -27.71 4.61 -5.41
C ALA A 548 -28.74 3.78 -4.62
N LYS A 549 -29.90 4.36 -4.32
CA LYS A 549 -30.97 3.68 -3.57
C LYS A 549 -31.65 2.57 -4.37
N THR A 550 -31.86 2.79 -5.67
CA THR A 550 -32.53 1.82 -6.56
C THR A 550 -31.55 0.93 -7.31
N GLY A 551 -30.26 1.31 -7.33
CA GLY A 551 -29.21 0.65 -8.11
C GLY A 551 -29.22 1.04 -9.58
N TRP A 552 -30.05 2.01 -10.00
CA TRP A 552 -30.16 2.43 -11.40
C TRP A 552 -28.84 3.01 -11.91
N HIS A 553 -28.38 2.51 -13.08
CA HIS A 553 -27.16 2.91 -13.79
C HIS A 553 -25.83 2.74 -13.02
N LYS A 554 -25.80 1.94 -11.95
CA LYS A 554 -24.55 1.66 -11.21
C LYS A 554 -23.51 0.93 -12.06
N ASP A 555 -23.96 0.17 -13.05
CA ASP A 555 -23.18 -0.59 -14.05
C ASP A 555 -22.37 0.30 -15.02
N ARG A 556 -22.69 1.60 -15.10
CA ARG A 556 -21.92 2.56 -15.91
C ARG A 556 -20.68 3.10 -15.19
N LEU A 557 -20.66 3.01 -13.86
CA LEU A 557 -19.58 3.52 -13.05
C LEU A 557 -18.23 2.84 -13.35
N PRO A 558 -18.14 1.50 -13.47
CA PRO A 558 -16.87 0.81 -13.74
C PRO A 558 -16.27 1.24 -15.09
N ILE A 559 -17.11 1.39 -16.12
CA ILE A 559 -16.69 1.84 -17.46
C ILE A 559 -16.08 3.25 -17.39
N ALA A 560 -16.71 4.16 -16.61
CA ALA A 560 -16.18 5.50 -16.41
C ALA A 560 -14.86 5.51 -15.63
N LEU A 561 -14.75 4.65 -14.60
CA LEU A 561 -13.53 4.50 -13.82
C LEU A 561 -12.36 4.01 -14.68
N GLU A 562 -12.57 2.98 -15.50
CA GLU A 562 -11.57 2.41 -16.39
C GLU A 562 -11.06 3.44 -17.41
N ARG A 563 -11.98 4.13 -18.11
CA ARG A 563 -11.61 5.17 -19.09
C ARG A 563 -10.81 6.31 -18.48
N ALA A 564 -11.20 6.72 -17.28
CA ALA A 564 -10.51 7.76 -16.54
C ALA A 564 -9.08 7.32 -16.18
N LEU A 565 -8.90 6.09 -15.70
CA LEU A 565 -7.59 5.54 -15.36
C LEU A 565 -6.69 5.28 -16.58
N GLU A 566 -7.25 4.74 -17.66
CA GLU A 566 -6.52 4.59 -18.93
C GLU A 566 -5.99 5.95 -19.43
N SER A 567 -6.79 7.00 -19.28
CA SER A 567 -6.39 8.37 -19.62
C SER A 567 -5.36 8.94 -18.66
N TRP A 568 -5.44 8.59 -17.38
CA TRP A 568 -4.52 9.01 -16.32
C TRP A 568 -3.11 8.46 -16.53
N GLU A 569 -3.02 7.25 -17.08
CA GLU A 569 -1.78 6.52 -17.36
C GLU A 569 -1.25 6.76 -18.78
N LYS A 570 -1.99 7.51 -19.59
CA LYS A 570 -1.73 7.67 -21.01
C LYS A 570 -0.41 8.37 -21.29
N ARG A 571 0.47 7.68 -22.03
CA ARG A 571 1.73 8.22 -22.53
C ARG A 571 1.64 8.58 -24.01
N ILE A 572 2.05 9.80 -24.35
CA ILE A 572 2.14 10.34 -25.70
C ILE A 572 3.62 10.38 -26.11
N PRO A 573 4.00 9.73 -27.23
CA PRO A 573 5.37 9.79 -27.73
C PRO A 573 5.82 11.23 -28.02
N THR A 574 7.02 11.59 -27.56
CA THR A 574 7.58 12.94 -27.71
C THR A 574 7.59 13.44 -29.15
N ALA A 575 7.87 12.57 -30.12
CA ALA A 575 7.83 12.93 -31.55
C ALA A 575 6.42 13.36 -32.00
N LYS A 576 5.38 12.61 -31.59
CA LYS A 576 3.98 12.92 -31.91
C LYS A 576 3.54 14.23 -31.27
N LEU A 577 3.91 14.44 -30.01
CA LEU A 577 3.63 15.68 -29.27
C LEU A 577 4.26 16.90 -29.95
N ASN A 578 5.53 16.84 -30.35
CA ASN A 578 6.22 17.96 -30.99
C ASN A 578 5.69 18.25 -32.40
N ALA A 579 5.34 17.22 -33.17
CA ALA A 579 4.70 17.40 -34.47
C ALA A 579 3.36 18.15 -34.32
N PHE A 580 2.52 17.74 -33.37
CA PHE A 580 1.27 18.41 -33.05
C PHE A 580 1.46 19.87 -32.61
N LEU A 581 2.39 20.13 -31.67
CA LEU A 581 2.66 21.48 -31.21
C LEU A 581 3.17 22.38 -32.34
N GLY A 582 3.99 21.86 -33.25
CA GLY A 582 4.45 22.58 -34.43
C GLY A 582 3.29 23.06 -35.31
N THR A 583 2.34 22.17 -35.62
CA THR A 583 1.13 22.52 -36.39
C THR A 583 0.24 23.53 -35.67
N MET A 584 0.06 23.35 -34.36
CA MET A 584 -0.76 24.24 -33.53
C MET A 584 -0.16 25.65 -33.44
N VAL A 585 1.15 25.76 -33.19
CA VAL A 585 1.87 27.05 -33.13
C VAL A 585 1.88 27.73 -34.50
N GLY A 586 2.03 26.97 -35.60
CA GLY A 586 1.96 27.53 -36.95
C GLY A 586 0.60 28.16 -37.28
N SER A 587 -0.49 27.60 -36.71
CA SER A 587 -1.86 28.09 -36.92
C SER A 587 -2.24 29.20 -35.95
N THR A 588 -1.80 29.11 -34.69
CA THR A 588 -2.09 30.10 -33.64
C THR A 588 -0.82 30.36 -32.83
N PRO A 589 0.04 31.27 -33.29
CA PRO A 589 1.30 31.56 -32.62
C PRO A 589 1.12 32.19 -31.23
N PRO A 590 2.10 32.08 -30.30
CA PRO A 590 2.06 32.76 -29.01
C PRO A 590 1.95 34.28 -29.17
N PRO A 591 1.19 34.99 -28.31
CA PRO A 591 1.08 36.44 -28.38
C PRO A 591 2.44 37.12 -28.11
N VAL A 592 2.67 38.27 -28.76
CA VAL A 592 3.90 39.05 -28.60
C VAL A 592 3.84 39.88 -27.32
N ARG A 593 4.87 39.81 -26.47
CA ARG A 593 5.04 40.66 -25.28
C ARG A 593 6.43 41.27 -25.27
N GLY A 594 6.53 42.57 -24.94
CA GLY A 594 7.83 43.25 -24.85
C GLY A 594 8.62 43.33 -26.17
N GLY A 595 7.93 43.23 -27.32
CA GLY A 595 8.54 43.36 -28.65
C GLY A 595 9.17 42.08 -29.22
N LYS A 596 9.17 40.95 -28.50
CA LYS A 596 9.60 39.65 -29.02
C LYS A 596 8.54 38.59 -28.79
N GLN A 597 8.37 37.72 -29.78
CA GLN A 597 7.43 36.61 -29.70
C GLN A 597 8.10 35.42 -29.01
N PRO A 598 7.49 34.86 -27.94
CA PRO A 598 7.96 33.61 -27.35
C PRO A 598 7.93 32.50 -28.39
N LYS A 599 9.02 31.73 -28.51
CA LYS A 599 9.08 30.55 -29.37
C LYS A 599 9.01 29.30 -28.49
N ILE A 600 8.09 28.40 -28.82
CA ILE A 600 8.09 27.04 -28.27
C ILE A 600 9.18 26.26 -29.03
N LEU A 601 10.15 25.73 -28.29
CA LEU A 601 11.29 24.99 -28.83
C LEU A 601 10.93 23.53 -29.03
N PHE A 602 10.47 22.89 -27.95
CA PHE A 602 9.99 21.52 -27.92
C PHE A 602 9.15 21.31 -26.66
N ALA A 603 8.45 20.18 -26.58
CA ALA A 603 7.81 19.71 -25.37
C ALA A 603 8.05 18.23 -25.15
N THR A 604 7.89 17.79 -23.92
CA THR A 604 7.92 16.38 -23.53
C THR A 604 6.81 16.10 -22.53
N GLN A 605 6.37 14.84 -22.47
CA GLN A 605 5.54 14.37 -21.37
C GLN A 605 6.46 13.84 -20.26
N ALA A 606 6.67 14.66 -19.24
CA ALA A 606 7.57 14.36 -18.13
C ALA A 606 6.98 13.33 -17.16
N GLY A 607 5.66 13.18 -17.11
CA GLY A 607 4.99 12.26 -16.20
C GLY A 607 3.67 11.73 -16.76
N ILE A 608 3.31 10.55 -16.26
CA ILE A 608 1.95 10.02 -16.28
C ILE A 608 1.44 10.01 -14.83
N GLN A 609 0.14 9.86 -14.63
CA GLN A 609 -0.47 9.79 -13.29
C GLN A 609 -0.31 11.05 -12.41
N PRO A 610 -0.74 12.25 -12.88
CA PRO A 610 -1.46 12.51 -14.14
C PRO A 610 -0.53 12.84 -15.32
N PRO A 611 -1.06 12.90 -16.56
CA PRO A 611 -0.33 13.38 -17.72
C PRO A 611 0.23 14.79 -17.52
N LYS A 612 1.56 14.88 -17.44
CA LYS A 612 2.30 16.14 -17.21
C LYS A 612 3.15 16.49 -18.42
N PHE A 613 2.80 17.58 -19.08
CA PHE A 613 3.49 18.12 -20.25
C PHE A 613 4.37 19.30 -19.83
N VAL A 614 5.63 19.25 -20.24
CA VAL A 614 6.60 20.34 -20.02
C VAL A 614 6.94 20.94 -21.37
N ILE A 615 6.69 22.24 -21.51
CA ILE A 615 6.91 23.01 -22.73
C ILE A 615 8.12 23.89 -22.54
N PHE A 616 9.14 23.70 -23.37
CA PHE A 616 10.34 24.53 -23.36
C PHE A 616 10.14 25.69 -24.32
N ALA A 617 10.23 26.91 -23.80
CA ALA A 617 10.04 28.13 -24.55
C ALA A 617 11.22 29.10 -24.36
N THR A 618 11.39 30.02 -25.29
CA THR A 618 12.43 31.07 -25.21
C THR A 618 12.06 32.20 -24.25
N ASP A 619 10.79 32.31 -23.86
CA ASP A 619 10.26 33.34 -22.98
C ASP A 619 8.96 32.84 -22.32
N PHE A 620 8.45 33.59 -21.34
CA PHE A 620 7.24 33.27 -20.60
C PHE A 620 6.02 33.18 -21.52
N LEU A 621 5.25 32.09 -21.40
CA LEU A 621 3.94 31.96 -22.02
C LEU A 621 2.84 32.43 -21.06
N GLU A 622 1.94 33.30 -21.53
CA GLU A 622 0.78 33.78 -20.76
C GLU A 622 -0.16 32.65 -20.34
N ALA A 623 -0.85 32.83 -19.23
CA ALA A 623 -1.81 31.84 -18.71
C ALA A 623 -2.91 31.48 -19.72
N SER A 624 -3.39 32.47 -20.50
CA SER A 624 -4.37 32.25 -21.57
C SER A 624 -3.85 31.33 -22.66
N TYR A 625 -2.59 31.48 -23.07
CA TYR A 625 -1.98 30.63 -24.07
C TYR A 625 -1.66 29.24 -23.51
N ARG A 626 -1.29 29.12 -22.23
CA ARG A 626 -1.15 27.80 -21.57
C ARG A 626 -2.46 27.03 -21.55
N ARG A 627 -3.58 27.68 -21.19
CA ARG A 627 -4.92 27.08 -21.25
C ARG A 627 -5.31 26.70 -22.67
N PHE A 628 -4.94 27.50 -23.66
CA PHE A 628 -5.13 27.16 -25.06
C PHE A 628 -4.37 25.87 -25.45
N ILE A 629 -3.11 25.72 -25.02
CA ILE A 629 -2.34 24.51 -25.27
C ILE A 629 -2.97 23.31 -24.57
N GLU A 630 -3.35 23.44 -23.31
CA GLU A 630 -4.04 22.37 -22.57
C GLU A 630 -5.32 21.92 -23.27
N ARG A 631 -6.18 22.87 -23.67
CA ARG A 631 -7.41 22.56 -24.43
C ARG A 631 -7.09 21.82 -25.73
N LYS A 632 -6.07 22.30 -26.48
CA LYS A 632 -5.65 21.67 -27.73
C LYS A 632 -5.10 20.26 -27.52
N LEU A 633 -4.34 20.02 -26.45
CA LEU A 633 -3.88 18.68 -26.06
C LEU A 633 -5.06 17.74 -25.78
N ARG A 634 -6.10 18.23 -25.10
CA ARG A 634 -7.32 17.47 -24.84
C ARG A 634 -8.09 17.15 -26.11
N GLU A 635 -8.24 18.11 -27.03
CA GLU A 635 -8.91 17.92 -28.33
C GLU A 635 -8.21 16.87 -29.20
N GLU A 636 -6.89 16.90 -29.27
CA GLU A 636 -6.12 15.99 -30.14
C GLU A 636 -5.95 14.59 -29.53
N PHE A 637 -5.57 14.52 -28.26
CA PHE A 637 -5.16 13.25 -27.65
C PHE A 637 -6.25 12.62 -26.81
N GLY A 638 -7.22 13.37 -26.29
CA GLY A 638 -8.26 12.88 -25.40
C GLY A 638 -7.74 12.46 -24.02
N PHE A 639 -8.30 13.05 -22.97
CA PHE A 639 -8.01 12.73 -21.57
C PHE A 639 -9.30 12.75 -20.71
N PRO A 640 -10.33 11.94 -21.07
CA PRO A 640 -11.55 11.85 -20.26
C PRO A 640 -11.22 11.38 -18.85
N GLY A 641 -11.89 11.96 -17.86
CA GLY A 641 -11.74 11.63 -16.44
C GLY A 641 -10.39 11.96 -15.83
N THR A 642 -9.51 12.68 -16.53
CA THR A 642 -8.13 12.96 -16.07
C THR A 642 -7.74 14.44 -16.15
N PRO A 643 -7.12 15.01 -15.09
CA PRO A 643 -6.52 16.32 -15.16
C PRO A 643 -5.24 16.29 -16.02
N VAL A 644 -5.00 17.34 -16.80
CA VAL A 644 -3.79 17.50 -17.62
C VAL A 644 -2.97 18.64 -17.07
N GLN A 645 -1.71 18.38 -16.71
CA GLN A 645 -0.82 19.40 -16.18
C GLN A 645 0.09 19.94 -17.29
N VAL A 646 0.06 21.26 -17.52
CA VAL A 646 0.95 21.93 -18.48
C VAL A 646 1.88 22.89 -17.75
N ALA A 647 3.17 22.55 -17.72
CA ALA A 647 4.23 23.41 -17.21
C ALA A 647 5.01 24.04 -18.37
N VAL A 648 5.51 25.26 -18.15
CA VAL A 648 6.34 25.97 -19.13
C VAL A 648 7.69 26.26 -18.49
N ARG A 649 8.77 25.89 -19.18
CA ARG A 649 10.14 26.23 -18.81
C ARG A 649 10.70 27.24 -19.80
N VAL A 650 11.19 28.35 -19.26
CA VAL A 650 11.93 29.34 -20.04
C VAL A 650 13.38 28.92 -20.02
N ARG A 651 13.97 28.73 -21.19
CA ARG A 651 15.41 28.45 -21.29
C ARG A 651 16.18 29.73 -20.96
N ASP A 652 17.02 29.68 -19.94
CA ASP A 652 17.95 30.77 -19.64
C ASP A 652 18.88 30.99 -20.84
N ARG A 653 19.08 32.25 -21.21
CA ARG A 653 20.11 32.61 -22.19
C ARG A 653 21.46 32.41 -21.51
N GLU A 654 22.23 31.43 -21.99
CA GLU A 654 23.69 31.47 -21.87
C GLU A 654 24.25 32.75 -22.51
#